data_AF-A0AAW4PPB2-F1
#
_entry.id   AF-A0AAW4PPB2-F1
#
_cell.length_a   1.000
_cell.length_b   1.000
_cell.length_c   1.000
_cell.angle_alpha   90.00
_cell.angle_beta   90.00
_cell.angle_gamma   90.00
#
_symmetry.space_group_name_H-M   'P 1'
#
loop_
_entity.id
_entity.type
_entity.pdbx_description
1 polymer ?
#
loop_
_entity_poly.entity_id
_entity_poly.type
_entity_poly.pdbx_seq_one_letter_code
_entity_poly.pdbx_strand_id
1 'polypeptide(L)'
;MLEPDAFYEEYPPEKLEDELPERPISSLRDIQHLYGRLYTLATAGGGEYAAYLTPDQANDLVGAEESLIVVRVDLSGEQPELADPPIRIAQYTDDHVDKICHCYYFNRGSGIDHSITHRSGKNKEPERLGKYAADRLTRWPTEDAVTKVAQQHDEGCIIDSLAQIGERDDVLDTLRNRIEDDLGGKRTSLITVKIKEDEESDYKWPGEVPVLNDAMRAQKLHKLVSKGEATNSVGQATDLITGEVCRTVGTAQDPLNYFLGKQMEKFPGLDPDEAWRSHPISEDGAVTLMNAEEFVDACSYRTFNADVYYLPYFLGRPKPKETYKLYSALHGVAQADDMDPVQQFYDRFGEHEDEFEGRLRFYVAAVMKHQMSRFDVYGETLNGRLHYPTEVGKRHEQVSGSWVFDDDDARNEERTSPMPSHEEWPLTNGGNPRGRVADGRYLYATFPFTDEDTDATVDDERIDVHVSILAGDPVPRGQLVSAYVERLLDWDGDDVPEFQIASQFAQLCALENANLVTTDAGDTESHLIDGPDYDTMQSDAARTDGGTVALDRTEKLESFIDQTDGLDNPERRGAFLIGALVGQVGTYQQAYHDRSTTVIDQYPIKSMTKTKVKRITQEVIDKDVVYSRESAKKGSNINSTMYKEVTNGIVETMAEKDPDVWEISTDDLRFYYALGVTYGMNDRSTNQDAENSDADTDDTIDTNE
;
A
#
# COMPACT_ATOMS: atom_id res chain seq x y z
N MET A 1 18.86 -11.07 10.32
CA MET A 1 19.24 -10.20 9.20
C MET A 1 20.28 -9.18 9.68
N LEU A 2 21.32 -8.86 8.90
CA LEU A 2 22.36 -7.89 9.25
C LEU A 2 21.79 -6.47 9.32
N GLU A 3 22.15 -5.70 10.34
CA GLU A 3 21.87 -4.25 10.34
C GLU A 3 22.54 -3.54 9.14
N PRO A 4 22.00 -2.42 8.62
CA PRO A 4 22.53 -1.74 7.44
C PRO A 4 24.04 -1.43 7.48
N ASP A 5 24.55 -1.00 8.64
CA ASP A 5 25.98 -0.71 8.80
C ASP A 5 26.83 -2.00 8.73
N ALA A 6 26.36 -3.09 9.36
CA ALA A 6 27.03 -4.39 9.31
C ALA A 6 27.00 -4.99 7.90
N PHE A 7 25.90 -4.80 7.16
CA PHE A 7 25.80 -5.22 5.76
C PHE A 7 26.81 -4.47 4.88
N TYR A 8 26.99 -3.16 5.10
CA TYR A 8 27.98 -2.36 4.39
C TYR A 8 29.42 -2.82 4.68
N GLU A 9 29.73 -3.17 5.93
CA GLU A 9 31.03 -3.68 6.33
C GLU A 9 31.33 -5.07 5.73
N GLU A 10 30.35 -5.98 5.74
CA GLU A 10 30.50 -7.35 5.25
C GLU A 10 30.57 -7.43 3.72
N TYR A 11 29.87 -6.54 3.01
CA TYR A 11 29.83 -6.46 1.56
C TYR A 11 30.30 -5.08 1.08
N PRO A 12 31.62 -4.81 1.06
CA PRO A 12 32.15 -3.57 0.48
C PRO A 12 31.83 -3.46 -1.02
N PRO A 13 31.93 -2.28 -1.64
CA PRO A 13 31.39 -2.02 -2.98
C PRO A 13 31.82 -3.02 -4.07
N GLU A 14 33.10 -3.41 -4.08
CA GLU A 14 33.65 -4.38 -5.04
C GLU A 14 33.03 -5.76 -4.85
N LYS A 15 32.88 -6.22 -3.60
CA LYS A 15 32.25 -7.51 -3.28
C LYS A 15 30.75 -7.46 -3.59
N LEU A 16 30.05 -6.38 -3.24
CA LEU A 16 28.62 -6.25 -3.53
C LEU A 16 28.34 -6.17 -5.03
N GLU A 17 29.19 -5.52 -5.82
CA GLU A 17 29.00 -5.42 -7.27
C GLU A 17 28.99 -6.79 -7.97
N ASP A 18 29.83 -7.71 -7.52
CA ASP A 18 29.87 -9.10 -8.02
C ASP A 18 28.63 -9.91 -7.64
N GLU A 19 27.90 -9.51 -6.59
CA GLU A 19 26.70 -10.20 -6.12
C GLU A 19 25.41 -9.67 -6.76
N LEU A 20 25.48 -8.54 -7.49
CA LEU A 20 24.34 -7.85 -8.06
C LEU A 20 24.01 -8.34 -9.49
N PRO A 21 22.73 -8.28 -9.89
CA PRO A 21 22.34 -8.59 -11.27
C PRO A 21 23.11 -7.75 -12.30
N GLU A 22 23.62 -8.39 -13.35
CA GLU A 22 24.36 -7.69 -14.41
C GLU A 22 23.46 -6.87 -15.34
N ARG A 23 22.17 -7.19 -15.37
CA ARG A 23 21.20 -6.54 -16.25
C ARG A 23 20.39 -5.44 -15.55
N PRO A 24 19.78 -4.53 -16.31
CA PRO A 24 18.84 -3.55 -15.77
C PRO A 24 17.60 -4.20 -15.13
N ILE A 25 17.12 -3.60 -14.04
CA ILE A 25 15.80 -3.92 -13.48
C ILE A 25 14.73 -3.45 -14.47
N SER A 26 13.91 -4.38 -14.96
CA SER A 26 12.90 -4.13 -16.01
C SER A 26 11.55 -4.79 -15.76
N SER A 27 11.44 -5.61 -14.72
CA SER A 27 10.26 -6.41 -14.42
C SER A 27 10.11 -6.64 -12.91
N LEU A 28 8.91 -7.04 -12.48
CA LEU A 28 8.68 -7.52 -11.11
C LEU A 28 9.66 -8.65 -10.72
N ARG A 29 10.02 -9.52 -11.67
CA ARG A 29 10.95 -10.64 -11.41
C ARG A 29 12.37 -10.16 -11.10
N ASP A 30 12.81 -9.09 -11.76
CA ASP A 30 14.09 -8.46 -11.41
C ASP A 30 14.10 -7.89 -9.99
N ILE A 31 13.00 -7.24 -9.60
CA ILE A 31 12.83 -6.64 -8.27
C ILE A 31 12.85 -7.74 -7.21
N GLN A 32 12.02 -8.78 -7.38
CA GLN A 32 11.98 -9.92 -6.48
C GLN A 32 13.32 -10.64 -6.41
N HIS A 33 14.01 -10.83 -7.54
CA HIS A 33 15.32 -11.48 -7.52
C HIS A 33 16.36 -10.64 -6.75
N LEU A 34 16.39 -9.33 -6.98
CA LEU A 34 17.24 -8.42 -6.22
C LEU A 34 16.92 -8.46 -4.72
N TYR A 35 15.64 -8.41 -4.34
CA TYR A 35 15.20 -8.47 -2.95
C TYR A 35 15.61 -9.78 -2.28
N GLY A 36 15.33 -10.90 -2.94
CA GLY A 36 15.72 -12.22 -2.44
C GLY A 36 17.24 -12.38 -2.33
N ARG A 37 18.00 -11.79 -3.25
CA ARG A 37 19.47 -11.75 -3.16
C ARG A 37 19.92 -10.93 -1.96
N LEU A 38 19.40 -9.73 -1.75
CA LEU A 38 19.75 -8.87 -0.62
C LEU A 38 19.40 -9.53 0.71
N TYR A 39 18.20 -10.12 0.81
CA TYR A 39 17.78 -10.87 1.99
C TYR A 39 18.73 -12.04 2.26
N THR A 40 19.10 -12.80 1.22
CA THR A 40 20.03 -13.93 1.34
C THR A 40 21.40 -13.47 1.84
N LEU A 41 21.98 -12.43 1.23
CA LEU A 41 23.28 -11.88 1.63
C LEU A 41 23.28 -11.41 3.09
N ALA A 42 22.16 -10.83 3.53
CA ALA A 42 21.99 -10.31 4.88
C ALA A 42 21.66 -11.36 5.96
N THR A 43 21.32 -12.59 5.58
CA THR A 43 20.86 -13.61 6.54
C THR A 43 21.69 -14.89 6.49
N ALA A 44 22.02 -15.36 5.29
CA ALA A 44 22.74 -16.61 5.05
C ALA A 44 24.13 -16.40 4.45
N GLY A 45 24.46 -15.17 4.03
CA GLY A 45 25.75 -14.85 3.43
C GLY A 45 25.79 -14.95 1.90
N GLY A 46 26.99 -14.89 1.34
CA GLY A 46 27.26 -15.17 -0.07
C GLY A 46 27.61 -16.64 -0.34
N GLY A 47 27.74 -17.01 -1.61
CA GLY A 47 28.13 -18.37 -2.04
C GLY A 47 27.01 -19.17 -2.70
N GLU A 48 27.38 -20.35 -3.21
CA GLU A 48 26.54 -21.20 -4.08
C GLU A 48 25.27 -21.69 -3.39
N TYR A 49 25.34 -22.05 -2.10
CA TYR A 49 24.24 -22.66 -1.36
C TYR A 49 23.46 -21.70 -0.47
N ALA A 50 23.91 -20.44 -0.32
CA ALA A 50 23.34 -19.50 0.65
C ALA A 50 21.84 -19.28 0.42
N ALA A 51 21.39 -19.15 -0.84
CA ALA A 51 19.97 -18.96 -1.17
C ALA A 51 19.07 -20.14 -0.76
N TYR A 52 19.64 -21.33 -0.55
CA TYR A 52 18.89 -22.50 -0.12
C TYR A 52 18.65 -22.51 1.38
N LEU A 53 19.50 -21.83 2.16
CA LEU A 53 19.42 -21.82 3.60
C LEU A 53 18.20 -21.02 4.09
N THR A 54 17.70 -21.37 5.27
CA THR A 54 16.51 -20.75 5.87
C THR A 54 16.78 -20.32 7.32
N PRO A 55 17.73 -19.39 7.55
CA PRO A 55 18.15 -18.97 8.89
C PRO A 55 16.98 -18.47 9.76
N ASP A 56 16.07 -17.70 9.18
CA ASP A 56 14.94 -17.10 9.92
C ASP A 56 13.97 -18.15 10.45
N GLN A 57 13.92 -19.31 9.80
CA GLN A 57 13.14 -20.45 10.28
C GLN A 57 13.74 -21.07 11.53
N ALA A 58 14.85 -20.60 12.08
CA ALA A 58 15.36 -21.03 13.38
C ALA A 58 15.82 -19.86 14.27
N ASN A 59 15.45 -18.62 13.91
CA ASN A 59 15.93 -17.42 14.61
C ASN A 59 15.47 -17.39 16.08
N ASP A 60 14.28 -17.92 16.38
CA ASP A 60 13.75 -18.05 17.74
C ASP A 60 14.55 -19.02 18.63
N LEU A 61 15.47 -19.79 18.05
CA LEU A 61 16.32 -20.74 18.77
C LEU A 61 17.73 -20.19 19.03
N VAL A 62 18.10 -19.06 18.42
CA VAL A 62 19.41 -18.43 18.64
C VAL A 62 19.52 -18.03 20.10
N GLY A 63 20.58 -18.50 20.76
CA GLY A 63 20.82 -18.21 22.17
C GLY A 63 19.95 -19.01 23.14
N ALA A 64 19.01 -19.85 22.70
CA ALA A 64 18.23 -20.70 23.60
C ALA A 64 19.05 -21.90 24.11
N GLU A 65 18.98 -22.22 25.40
CA GLU A 65 19.67 -23.40 25.97
C GLU A 65 19.17 -24.71 25.32
N GLU A 66 20.10 -25.64 25.07
CA GLU A 66 19.79 -26.98 24.52
C GLU A 66 19.01 -26.95 23.18
N SER A 67 19.16 -25.88 22.42
CA SER A 67 18.48 -25.64 21.15
C SER A 67 19.11 -26.37 19.96
N LEU A 68 20.29 -26.99 20.12
CA LEU A 68 20.98 -27.74 19.07
C LEU A 68 21.34 -29.16 19.55
N ILE A 69 20.83 -30.17 18.86
CA ILE A 69 21.14 -31.59 19.05
C ILE A 69 22.01 -32.05 17.88
N VAL A 70 23.23 -32.50 18.18
CA VAL A 70 24.21 -32.92 17.18
C VAL A 70 24.46 -34.42 17.30
N VAL A 71 24.05 -35.18 16.29
CA VAL A 71 24.41 -36.60 16.12
C VAL A 71 25.82 -36.65 15.55
N ARG A 72 26.73 -37.39 16.18
CA ARG A 72 28.14 -37.49 15.76
C ARG A 72 28.38 -38.85 15.11
N VAL A 73 28.80 -38.83 13.85
CA VAL A 73 29.06 -40.01 13.03
C VAL A 73 30.54 -40.07 12.67
N ASP A 74 31.15 -41.22 12.86
CA ASP A 74 32.52 -41.51 12.45
C ASP A 74 32.51 -42.45 11.25
N LEU A 75 33.07 -41.96 10.13
CA LEU A 75 33.21 -42.68 8.87
C LEU A 75 34.68 -43.07 8.58
N SER A 76 35.60 -42.77 9.50
CA SER A 76 37.03 -42.96 9.27
C SER A 76 37.51 -44.42 9.35
N GLY A 77 36.71 -45.30 9.95
CA GLY A 77 36.99 -46.73 10.07
C GLY A 77 36.53 -47.57 8.88
N GLU A 78 36.75 -48.88 8.94
CA GLU A 78 36.26 -49.84 7.92
C GLU A 78 34.73 -49.95 7.87
N GLN A 79 34.04 -49.58 8.96
CA GLN A 79 32.58 -49.55 9.04
C GLN A 79 32.11 -48.23 9.65
N PRO A 80 31.02 -47.65 9.15
CA PRO A 80 30.48 -46.41 9.69
C PRO A 80 29.82 -46.66 11.05
N GLU A 81 30.10 -45.79 12.02
CA GLU A 81 29.63 -45.93 13.40
C GLU A 81 29.31 -44.59 14.06
N LEU A 82 28.63 -44.62 15.21
CA LEU A 82 28.44 -43.41 16.01
C LEU A 82 29.70 -43.13 16.82
N ALA A 83 30.00 -41.85 17.02
CA ALA A 83 31.07 -41.43 17.92
C ALA A 83 30.79 -41.81 19.38
N ASP A 84 31.81 -41.73 20.23
CA ASP A 84 31.66 -41.73 21.68
C ASP A 84 32.07 -40.35 22.26
N PRO A 85 31.15 -39.57 22.87
CA PRO A 85 29.71 -39.80 22.93
C PRO A 85 29.01 -39.58 21.57
N PRO A 86 27.89 -40.29 21.32
CA PRO A 86 27.18 -40.26 20.02
C PRO A 86 26.39 -38.97 19.79
N ILE A 87 26.10 -38.24 20.86
CA ILE A 87 25.26 -37.04 20.83
C ILE A 87 25.93 -35.94 21.61
N ARG A 88 25.83 -34.72 21.08
CA ARG A 88 26.18 -33.49 21.77
C ARG A 88 24.99 -32.55 21.76
N ILE A 89 24.54 -32.15 22.94
CA ILE A 89 23.53 -31.09 23.12
C ILE A 89 24.29 -29.78 23.34
N ALA A 90 23.91 -28.76 22.58
CA ALA A 90 24.55 -27.46 22.57
C ALA A 90 23.51 -26.35 22.40
N GLN A 91 23.99 -25.12 22.51
CA GLN A 91 23.25 -23.92 22.18
C GLN A 91 23.48 -23.60 20.70
N TYR A 92 22.40 -23.32 19.98
CA TYR A 92 22.44 -22.75 18.64
C TYR A 92 22.80 -21.25 18.74
N THR A 93 23.70 -20.81 17.87
CA THR A 93 24.25 -19.44 17.85
C THR A 93 24.42 -19.01 16.39
N ASP A 94 24.62 -17.71 16.16
CA ASP A 94 24.81 -17.17 14.80
C ASP A 94 25.96 -17.84 14.04
N ASP A 95 27.04 -18.22 14.73
CA ASP A 95 28.18 -18.97 14.18
C ASP A 95 27.82 -20.35 13.58
N HIS A 96 26.61 -20.85 13.81
CA HIS A 96 26.14 -22.14 13.31
C HIS A 96 25.28 -22.04 12.04
N VAL A 97 24.79 -20.85 11.67
CA VAL A 97 23.77 -20.67 10.62
C VAL A 97 24.17 -21.31 9.29
N ASP A 98 25.36 -20.98 8.80
CA ASP A 98 25.94 -21.52 7.57
C ASP A 98 26.38 -22.98 7.75
N LYS A 99 27.01 -23.29 8.89
CA LYS A 99 27.60 -24.60 9.18
C LYS A 99 26.58 -25.72 9.21
N ILE A 100 25.41 -25.52 9.83
CA ILE A 100 24.43 -26.60 9.94
C ILE A 100 23.65 -26.84 8.66
N CYS A 101 23.77 -25.97 7.64
CA CYS A 101 23.08 -26.11 6.36
C CYS A 101 21.57 -26.32 6.52
N HIS A 102 20.90 -25.51 7.34
CA HIS A 102 19.45 -25.67 7.57
C HIS A 102 18.64 -25.14 6.38
N CYS A 103 17.89 -26.03 5.72
CA CYS A 103 17.02 -25.73 4.59
C CYS A 103 15.61 -26.26 4.84
N TYR A 104 14.77 -25.40 5.39
CA TYR A 104 13.43 -25.72 5.89
C TYR A 104 12.41 -26.00 4.78
N TYR A 105 11.42 -26.83 5.12
CA TYR A 105 10.23 -27.09 4.31
C TYR A 105 8.94 -26.87 5.11
N PHE A 106 8.16 -25.86 4.72
CA PHE A 106 6.98 -25.36 5.45
C PHE A 106 5.83 -26.38 5.57
N ASN A 107 5.83 -27.51 4.85
CA ASN A 107 4.63 -28.34 4.71
C ASN A 107 4.81 -29.86 4.96
N ARG A 108 5.62 -30.28 5.95
CA ARG A 108 5.67 -31.70 6.40
C ARG A 108 5.60 -31.85 7.92
N GLY A 109 4.52 -32.48 8.41
CA GLY A 109 4.42 -33.00 9.78
C GLY A 109 5.32 -34.22 10.09
N SER A 110 6.15 -34.64 9.13
CA SER A 110 6.95 -35.85 9.21
C SER A 110 8.35 -35.67 9.79
N GLY A 111 8.78 -34.47 10.17
CA GLY A 111 10.08 -34.29 10.83
C GLY A 111 11.30 -34.37 9.91
N ILE A 112 11.17 -33.91 8.65
CA ILE A 112 12.25 -33.86 7.66
C ILE A 112 12.17 -32.56 6.87
N ASP A 113 13.28 -31.81 6.88
CA ASP A 113 13.49 -30.62 6.07
C ASP A 113 14.25 -31.01 4.78
N HIS A 114 14.50 -30.10 3.84
CA HIS A 114 15.24 -30.45 2.61
C HIS A 114 16.70 -30.81 2.91
N SER A 115 17.26 -30.24 3.97
CA SER A 115 18.58 -30.56 4.50
C SER A 115 18.57 -31.73 5.49
N ILE A 116 19.76 -32.27 5.75
CA ILE A 116 19.96 -33.20 6.86
C ILE A 116 19.69 -32.53 8.21
N THR A 117 19.81 -31.21 8.34
CA THR A 117 19.38 -30.50 9.56
C THR A 117 17.86 -30.35 9.59
N HIS A 118 17.23 -30.58 10.74
CA HIS A 118 15.79 -30.48 10.93
C HIS A 118 15.41 -29.61 12.14
N ARG A 119 14.45 -28.69 11.95
CA ARG A 119 13.80 -27.99 13.08
C ARG A 119 12.60 -28.77 13.59
N SER A 120 12.68 -29.21 14.85
CA SER A 120 11.53 -29.81 15.52
C SER A 120 10.38 -28.81 15.72
N GLY A 121 9.14 -29.30 15.82
CA GLY A 121 8.02 -28.45 16.17
C GLY A 121 8.07 -27.91 17.61
N LYS A 122 7.10 -27.08 18.00
CA LYS A 122 7.04 -26.51 19.35
C LYS A 122 6.91 -27.58 20.45
N ASN A 123 7.72 -27.47 21.51
CA ASN A 123 7.64 -28.22 22.78
C ASN A 123 7.52 -29.74 22.60
N LYS A 124 8.47 -30.38 21.92
CA LYS A 124 8.50 -31.83 21.72
C LYS A 124 9.13 -32.56 22.89
N GLU A 125 8.58 -33.74 23.20
CA GLU A 125 9.15 -34.65 24.19
C GLU A 125 10.53 -35.17 23.74
N PRO A 126 11.44 -35.47 24.67
CA PRO A 126 12.74 -36.08 24.36
C PRO A 126 12.64 -37.33 23.46
N GLU A 127 11.68 -38.22 23.71
CA GLU A 127 11.40 -39.40 22.85
C GLU A 127 11.20 -39.00 21.38
N ARG A 128 10.44 -37.92 21.15
CA ARG A 128 10.14 -37.44 19.80
C ARG A 128 11.35 -36.79 19.15
N LEU A 129 12.19 -36.09 19.92
CA LEU A 129 13.47 -35.54 19.46
C LEU A 129 14.46 -36.67 19.14
N GLY A 130 14.48 -37.73 19.94
CA GLY A 130 15.22 -38.96 19.70
C GLY A 130 14.86 -39.62 18.38
N LYS A 131 13.55 -39.70 18.09
CA LYS A 131 13.06 -40.14 16.78
C LYS A 131 13.56 -39.23 15.65
N TYR A 132 13.52 -37.90 15.82
CA TYR A 132 13.99 -36.99 14.76
C TYR A 132 15.49 -37.09 14.49
N ALA A 133 16.30 -37.38 15.52
CA ALA A 133 17.72 -37.69 15.37
C ALA A 133 17.94 -38.99 14.59
N ALA A 134 17.18 -40.05 14.87
CA ALA A 134 17.21 -41.29 14.09
C ALA A 134 16.73 -41.08 12.64
N ASP A 135 15.74 -40.20 12.40
CA ASP A 135 15.24 -39.87 11.06
C ASP A 135 16.32 -39.24 10.17
N ARG A 136 17.39 -38.66 10.74
CA ARG A 136 18.55 -38.13 10.00
C ARG A 136 19.38 -39.21 9.32
N LEU A 137 19.35 -40.44 9.84
CA LEU A 137 20.11 -41.58 9.34
C LEU A 137 19.22 -42.55 8.54
N THR A 138 17.91 -42.57 8.84
CA THR A 138 16.97 -43.54 8.24
C THR A 138 16.19 -42.99 7.06
N ARG A 139 15.82 -41.71 7.08
CA ARG A 139 14.85 -41.15 6.12
C ARG A 139 15.44 -40.11 5.19
N TRP A 140 16.20 -39.14 5.70
CA TRP A 140 16.81 -38.14 4.82
C TRP A 140 17.78 -38.73 3.77
N PRO A 141 18.73 -39.62 4.12
CA PRO A 141 19.68 -40.17 3.14
C PRO A 141 19.04 -41.12 2.12
N THR A 142 17.79 -41.55 2.36
CA THR A 142 17.04 -42.49 1.52
C THR A 142 15.95 -41.80 0.69
N GLU A 143 15.85 -40.47 0.71
CA GLU A 143 14.96 -39.74 -0.20
C GLU A 143 15.49 -39.81 -1.65
N ASP A 144 14.60 -40.03 -2.62
CA ASP A 144 14.97 -40.33 -4.01
C ASP A 144 15.97 -39.32 -4.62
N ALA A 145 15.79 -38.02 -4.35
CA ALA A 145 16.69 -36.99 -4.88
C ALA A 145 18.08 -37.03 -4.21
N VAL A 146 18.13 -37.36 -2.93
CA VAL A 146 19.37 -37.48 -2.14
C VAL A 146 20.16 -38.72 -2.58
N THR A 147 19.50 -39.86 -2.73
CA THR A 147 20.13 -41.09 -3.23
C THR A 147 20.65 -40.93 -4.66
N LYS A 148 19.95 -40.15 -5.51
CA LYS A 148 20.44 -39.85 -6.86
C LYS A 148 21.74 -39.05 -6.85
N VAL A 149 21.89 -38.08 -5.93
CA VAL A 149 23.15 -37.35 -5.74
C VAL A 149 24.25 -38.28 -5.26
N ALA A 150 23.96 -39.15 -4.29
CA ALA A 150 24.93 -40.14 -3.78
C ALA A 150 25.49 -41.05 -4.89
N GLN A 151 24.67 -41.42 -5.88
CA GLN A 151 25.12 -42.26 -7.00
C GLN A 151 26.00 -41.53 -8.02
N GLN A 152 26.00 -40.19 -8.03
CA GLN A 152 26.62 -39.38 -9.07
C GLN A 152 27.81 -38.55 -8.57
N HIS A 153 27.83 -38.22 -7.28
CA HIS A 153 28.85 -37.39 -6.66
C HIS A 153 30.04 -38.24 -6.18
N ASP A 154 31.27 -37.71 -6.29
CA ASP A 154 32.49 -38.44 -5.93
C ASP A 154 32.53 -38.83 -4.43
N GLU A 155 32.00 -37.97 -3.56
CA GLU A 155 31.84 -38.21 -2.11
C GLU A 155 30.49 -38.86 -1.74
N GLY A 156 29.77 -39.42 -2.71
CA GLY A 156 28.46 -40.04 -2.50
C GLY A 156 28.41 -41.13 -1.43
N CYS A 157 29.54 -41.81 -1.19
CA CYS A 157 29.70 -42.81 -0.15
C CYS A 157 29.39 -42.31 1.28
N ILE A 158 29.50 -41.00 1.54
CA ILE A 158 29.13 -40.40 2.82
C ILE A 158 27.64 -40.60 3.10
N ILE A 159 26.79 -40.33 2.10
CA ILE A 159 25.32 -40.50 2.22
C ILE A 159 24.96 -41.97 2.37
N ASP A 160 25.60 -42.85 1.59
CA ASP A 160 25.39 -44.30 1.68
C ASP A 160 25.77 -44.85 3.06
N SER A 161 26.85 -44.33 3.65
CA SER A 161 27.30 -44.70 5.00
C SER A 161 26.32 -44.24 6.09
N LEU A 162 25.75 -43.03 5.96
CA LEU A 162 24.69 -42.56 6.86
C LEU A 162 23.44 -43.45 6.77
N ALA A 163 23.04 -43.84 5.56
CA ALA A 163 21.94 -44.79 5.34
C ALA A 163 22.25 -46.17 5.95
N GLN A 164 23.48 -46.65 5.81
CA GLN A 164 23.91 -47.93 6.40
C GLN A 164 23.83 -47.92 7.93
N ILE A 165 24.20 -46.81 8.59
CA ILE A 165 23.98 -46.67 10.04
C ILE A 165 22.47 -46.70 10.35
N GLY A 166 21.65 -46.07 9.50
CA GLY A 166 20.20 -46.08 9.60
C GLY A 166 19.55 -47.47 9.57
N GLU A 167 20.20 -48.49 9.00
CA GLU A 167 19.68 -49.86 8.96
C GLU A 167 19.87 -50.63 10.28
N ARG A 168 20.63 -50.07 11.24
CA ARG A 168 21.03 -50.74 12.47
C ARG A 168 20.15 -50.33 13.65
N ASP A 169 19.13 -51.13 13.97
CA ASP A 169 18.18 -50.85 15.07
C ASP A 169 18.86 -50.63 16.44
N ASP A 170 19.93 -51.37 16.75
CA ASP A 170 20.71 -51.22 17.99
C ASP A 170 21.32 -49.82 18.13
N VAL A 171 21.79 -49.26 17.00
CA VAL A 171 22.38 -47.93 16.93
C VAL A 171 21.30 -46.85 17.08
N LEU A 172 20.16 -47.04 16.42
CA LEU A 172 19.03 -46.11 16.51
C LEU A 172 18.43 -46.05 17.93
N ASP A 173 18.32 -47.19 18.60
CA ASP A 173 17.84 -47.25 19.98
C ASP A 173 18.83 -46.59 20.94
N THR A 174 20.13 -46.74 20.69
CA THR A 174 21.17 -46.01 21.44
C THR A 174 21.00 -44.50 21.32
N LEU A 175 20.74 -43.98 20.11
CA LEU A 175 20.49 -42.54 19.91
C LEU A 175 19.23 -42.05 20.64
N ARG A 176 18.13 -42.79 20.54
CA ARG A 176 16.85 -42.44 21.16
C ARG A 176 16.98 -42.38 22.68
N ASN A 177 17.49 -43.45 23.28
CA ASN A 177 17.68 -43.55 24.73
C ASN A 177 18.61 -42.45 25.24
N ARG A 178 19.70 -42.15 24.50
CA ARG A 178 20.64 -41.11 24.91
C ARG A 178 20.02 -39.71 24.93
N ILE A 179 19.15 -39.38 23.96
CA ILE A 179 18.43 -38.10 23.94
C ILE A 179 17.43 -38.02 25.09
N GLU A 180 16.73 -39.12 25.38
CA GLU A 180 15.80 -39.19 26.51
C GLU A 180 16.49 -39.04 27.86
N ASP A 181 17.68 -39.65 28.02
CA ASP A 181 18.47 -39.57 29.25
C ASP A 181 19.11 -38.19 29.45
N ASP A 182 19.62 -37.57 28.38
CA ASP A 182 20.36 -36.31 28.46
C ASP A 182 19.44 -35.07 28.48
N LEU A 183 18.19 -35.15 27.99
CA LEU A 183 17.23 -34.04 28.02
C LEU A 183 16.25 -34.13 29.19
N GLY A 184 16.22 -33.09 30.03
CA GLY A 184 15.36 -33.04 31.22
C GLY A 184 13.87 -32.74 30.97
N GLY A 185 13.43 -32.50 29.74
CA GLY A 185 12.04 -32.15 29.45
C GLY A 185 11.76 -31.74 28.00
N LYS A 186 10.56 -31.19 27.77
CA LYS A 186 10.11 -30.78 26.43
C LYS A 186 10.91 -29.59 25.93
N ARG A 187 11.30 -29.63 24.65
CA ARG A 187 12.08 -28.57 24.01
C ARG A 187 11.70 -28.40 22.54
N THR A 188 12.14 -27.28 21.98
CA THR A 188 12.24 -27.08 20.53
C THR A 188 13.71 -26.92 20.21
N SER A 189 14.19 -27.77 19.32
CA SER A 189 15.61 -27.84 18.95
C SER A 189 15.77 -28.08 17.46
N LEU A 190 16.90 -27.62 16.93
CA LEU A 190 17.49 -28.08 15.68
C LEU A 190 18.20 -29.41 15.93
N ILE A 191 18.03 -30.36 15.02
CA ILE A 191 18.70 -31.65 15.04
C ILE A 191 19.53 -31.80 13.77
N THR A 192 20.82 -32.07 13.92
CA THR A 192 21.78 -32.14 12.81
C THR A 192 22.79 -33.28 13.00
N VAL A 193 23.66 -33.49 12.01
CA VAL A 193 24.72 -34.51 12.00
C VAL A 193 26.08 -33.85 11.84
N LYS A 194 27.08 -34.32 12.57
CA LYS A 194 28.50 -34.02 12.38
C LYS A 194 29.21 -35.27 11.91
N ILE A 195 30.08 -35.12 10.92
CA ILE A 195 30.74 -36.24 10.24
C ILE A 195 32.25 -36.11 10.40
N LYS A 196 32.90 -37.22 10.76
CA LYS A 196 34.35 -37.37 10.68
C LYS A 196 34.68 -38.31 9.53
N GLU A 197 35.46 -37.83 8.57
CA GLU A 197 35.79 -38.58 7.34
C GLU A 197 37.07 -39.40 7.50
N ASP A 198 38.10 -38.84 8.15
CA ASP A 198 39.41 -39.48 8.35
C ASP A 198 39.84 -39.42 9.82
N GLU A 199 40.69 -40.35 10.27
CA GLU A 199 41.13 -40.44 11.68
C GLU A 199 41.79 -39.14 12.18
N GLU A 200 42.52 -38.44 11.31
CA GLU A 200 43.22 -37.19 11.60
C GLU A 200 42.34 -35.93 11.43
N SER A 201 41.13 -36.06 10.89
CA SER A 201 40.22 -34.94 10.65
C SER A 201 39.33 -34.62 11.85
N ASP A 202 38.99 -33.34 12.01
CA ASP A 202 37.95 -32.92 12.94
C ASP A 202 36.55 -33.21 12.40
N TYR A 203 35.56 -33.26 13.29
CA TYR A 203 34.15 -33.43 12.88
C TYR A 203 33.62 -32.19 12.15
N LYS A 204 33.35 -32.37 10.86
CA LYS A 204 32.75 -31.38 9.97
C LYS A 204 31.24 -31.28 10.17
N TRP A 205 30.73 -30.06 10.04
CA TRP A 205 29.31 -29.77 9.97
C TRP A 205 28.76 -30.06 8.55
N PRO A 206 27.44 -30.20 8.38
CA PRO A 206 26.86 -30.50 7.07
C PRO A 206 27.22 -29.50 5.97
N GLY A 207 27.27 -28.21 6.30
CA GLY A 207 27.64 -27.15 5.36
C GLY A 207 29.11 -27.22 4.91
N GLU A 208 29.96 -27.90 5.66
CA GLU A 208 31.38 -28.13 5.32
C GLU A 208 31.60 -29.40 4.48
N VAL A 209 30.54 -30.16 4.18
CA VAL A 209 30.59 -31.42 3.43
C VAL A 209 29.86 -31.22 2.10
N PRO A 210 30.57 -31.06 0.96
CA PRO A 210 29.99 -30.69 -0.33
C PRO A 210 28.81 -31.56 -0.78
N VAL A 211 28.93 -32.89 -0.65
CA VAL A 211 27.87 -33.82 -1.07
C VAL A 211 26.55 -33.62 -0.31
N LEU A 212 26.59 -33.15 0.95
CA LEU A 212 25.39 -32.87 1.73
C LEU A 212 24.71 -31.58 1.28
N ASN A 213 25.48 -30.57 0.87
CA ASN A 213 24.95 -29.34 0.24
C ASN A 213 24.29 -29.66 -1.11
N ASP A 214 24.94 -30.46 -1.95
CA ASP A 214 24.39 -30.92 -3.24
C ASP A 214 23.10 -31.73 -3.07
N ALA A 215 23.08 -32.64 -2.09
CA ALA A 215 21.89 -33.41 -1.77
C ALA A 215 20.74 -32.54 -1.25
N MET A 216 21.02 -31.55 -0.40
CA MET A 216 20.02 -30.56 0.04
C MET A 216 19.47 -29.78 -1.16
N ARG A 217 20.35 -29.27 -2.03
CA ARG A 217 19.97 -28.53 -3.24
C ARG A 217 19.07 -29.40 -4.12
N ALA A 218 19.48 -30.62 -4.44
CA ALA A 218 18.69 -31.55 -5.24
C ALA A 218 17.31 -31.83 -4.62
N GLN A 219 17.23 -32.01 -3.29
CA GLN A 219 15.98 -32.25 -2.60
C GLN A 219 15.04 -31.03 -2.59
N LYS A 220 15.57 -29.80 -2.50
CA LYS A 220 14.79 -28.56 -2.67
C LYS A 220 14.26 -28.45 -4.10
N LEU A 221 15.14 -28.60 -5.09
CA LEU A 221 14.81 -28.46 -6.51
C LEU A 221 13.81 -29.51 -6.99
N HIS A 222 13.94 -30.75 -6.53
CA HIS A 222 13.00 -31.82 -6.84
C HIS A 222 11.56 -31.48 -6.41
N LYS A 223 11.38 -30.69 -5.34
CA LYS A 223 10.05 -30.23 -4.94
C LYS A 223 9.55 -29.03 -5.73
N LEU A 224 10.42 -28.18 -6.25
CA LEU A 224 10.02 -27.02 -7.06
C LEU A 224 9.35 -27.44 -8.38
N VAL A 225 9.85 -28.48 -9.04
CA VAL A 225 9.32 -28.96 -10.33
C VAL A 225 7.96 -29.64 -10.21
N SER A 226 7.59 -30.13 -9.03
CA SER A 226 6.32 -30.83 -8.79
C SER A 226 5.36 -30.02 -7.91
N LYS A 227 5.47 -28.68 -7.90
CA LYS A 227 4.60 -27.79 -7.11
C LYS A 227 3.26 -27.56 -7.81
N GLY A 228 2.21 -27.38 -7.01
CA GLY A 228 0.85 -27.08 -7.51
C GLY A 228 0.20 -28.31 -8.13
N GLU A 229 -0.48 -28.12 -9.26
CA GLU A 229 -1.07 -29.21 -10.07
C GLU A 229 -0.06 -29.82 -11.05
N ALA A 230 1.20 -29.35 -11.06
CA ALA A 230 2.24 -29.88 -11.94
C ALA A 230 2.83 -31.19 -11.38
N THR A 231 3.08 -32.13 -12.29
CA THR A 231 3.85 -33.34 -12.02
C THR A 231 5.34 -33.08 -12.22
N ASN A 232 5.72 -32.30 -13.24
CA ASN A 232 7.12 -31.99 -13.57
C ASN A 232 7.26 -30.78 -14.51
N SER A 233 7.17 -29.56 -13.96
CA SER A 233 7.29 -28.29 -14.68
C SER A 233 8.75 -27.87 -14.88
N VAL A 234 9.45 -28.50 -15.82
CA VAL A 234 10.86 -28.21 -16.11
C VAL A 234 11.23 -28.42 -17.58
N GLY A 235 12.09 -27.55 -18.11
CA GLY A 235 12.59 -27.66 -19.48
C GLY A 235 13.88 -26.87 -19.72
N GLN A 236 14.27 -26.73 -20.98
CA GLN A 236 15.41 -25.89 -21.40
C GLN A 236 14.86 -24.62 -22.06
N ALA A 237 15.19 -23.46 -21.50
CA ALA A 237 14.74 -22.17 -22.00
C ALA A 237 15.74 -21.07 -21.61
N THR A 238 15.52 -19.86 -22.11
CA THR A 238 16.25 -18.67 -21.68
C THR A 238 15.68 -18.20 -20.35
N ASP A 239 16.49 -18.18 -19.30
CA ASP A 239 16.09 -17.70 -17.98
C ASP A 239 15.66 -16.23 -18.04
N LEU A 240 14.46 -15.95 -17.52
CA LEU A 240 13.92 -14.62 -17.43
C LEU A 240 14.73 -13.69 -16.57
N ILE A 241 15.61 -14.15 -15.67
CA ILE A 241 16.47 -13.29 -14.84
C ILE A 241 17.86 -13.12 -15.45
N THR A 242 18.59 -14.21 -15.67
CA THR A 242 20.00 -14.12 -16.13
C THR A 242 20.12 -13.89 -17.63
N GLY A 243 19.11 -14.26 -18.42
CA GLY A 243 19.18 -14.25 -19.88
C GLY A 243 20.01 -15.39 -20.47
N GLU A 244 20.50 -16.32 -19.64
CA GLU A 244 21.24 -17.50 -20.08
C GLU A 244 20.30 -18.63 -20.49
N VAL A 245 20.75 -19.47 -21.43
CA VAL A 245 20.02 -20.69 -21.79
C VAL A 245 20.39 -21.78 -20.79
N CYS A 246 19.44 -22.16 -19.94
CA CYS A 246 19.66 -23.15 -18.90
C CYS A 246 18.43 -24.03 -18.69
N ARG A 247 18.52 -24.92 -17.70
CA ARG A 247 17.36 -25.66 -17.21
C ARG A 247 16.49 -24.72 -16.37
N THR A 248 15.21 -24.62 -16.70
CA THR A 248 14.27 -23.67 -16.09
C THR A 248 13.03 -24.37 -15.56
N VAL A 249 12.39 -23.75 -14.57
CA VAL A 249 11.14 -24.18 -13.94
C VAL A 249 10.04 -23.14 -14.15
N GLY A 250 8.78 -23.59 -14.20
CA GLY A 250 7.62 -22.72 -14.41
C GLY A 250 6.76 -22.47 -13.18
N THR A 251 6.92 -23.31 -12.15
CA THR A 251 6.09 -23.33 -10.93
C THR A 251 6.84 -22.78 -9.71
N ALA A 252 7.78 -21.86 -9.93
CA ALA A 252 8.47 -21.17 -8.85
C ALA A 252 7.43 -20.51 -7.94
N GLN A 253 7.56 -20.72 -6.64
CA GLN A 253 6.72 -20.01 -5.68
C GLN A 253 7.08 -18.54 -5.75
N ASP A 254 6.05 -17.72 -5.87
CA ASP A 254 6.14 -16.30 -6.13
C ASP A 254 5.52 -15.58 -4.93
N PRO A 255 6.22 -14.60 -4.30
CA PRO A 255 5.64 -13.83 -3.20
C PRO A 255 4.28 -13.22 -3.53
N LEU A 256 4.08 -12.82 -4.79
CA LEU A 256 2.79 -12.28 -5.25
C LEU A 256 1.87 -13.34 -5.88
N ASN A 257 2.27 -14.60 -5.95
CA ASN A 257 1.52 -15.69 -6.59
C ASN A 257 0.99 -15.38 -8.02
N TYR A 258 1.61 -14.47 -8.78
CA TYR A 258 1.16 -14.06 -10.12
C TYR A 258 1.22 -15.20 -11.13
N PHE A 259 2.21 -16.08 -10.98
CA PHE A 259 2.57 -17.08 -11.99
C PHE A 259 2.34 -18.52 -11.51
N LEU A 260 1.51 -18.70 -10.47
CA LEU A 260 1.12 -20.04 -10.03
C LEU A 260 0.03 -20.61 -10.95
N GLY A 261 0.07 -21.93 -11.16
CA GLY A 261 -0.93 -22.66 -11.96
C GLY A 261 -2.38 -22.50 -11.49
N LYS A 262 -2.61 -21.97 -10.29
CA LYS A 262 -3.95 -21.69 -9.75
C LYS A 262 -4.58 -20.39 -10.27
N GLN A 263 -3.81 -19.54 -10.95
CA GLN A 263 -4.26 -18.25 -11.52
C GLN A 263 -4.77 -18.42 -12.95
N MET A 264 -5.93 -19.07 -13.13
CA MET A 264 -6.45 -19.37 -14.46
C MET A 264 -6.75 -18.12 -15.31
N GLU A 265 -7.00 -16.97 -14.69
CA GLU A 265 -7.46 -15.76 -15.39
C GLU A 265 -6.34 -15.05 -16.16
N LYS A 266 -5.09 -15.07 -15.65
CA LYS A 266 -3.95 -14.40 -16.31
C LYS A 266 -3.37 -15.20 -17.49
N PHE A 267 -3.58 -16.51 -17.54
CA PHE A 267 -2.97 -17.38 -18.56
C PHE A 267 -3.97 -18.40 -19.13
N PRO A 268 -4.81 -17.99 -20.11
CA PRO A 268 -5.74 -18.90 -20.77
C PRO A 268 -5.01 -20.09 -21.39
N GLY A 269 -5.39 -21.31 -20.99
CA GLY A 269 -4.77 -22.55 -21.49
C GLY A 269 -3.40 -22.88 -20.87
N LEU A 270 -3.09 -22.34 -19.68
CA LEU A 270 -1.90 -22.71 -18.93
C LEU A 270 -1.90 -24.22 -18.61
N ASP A 271 -0.89 -24.91 -19.12
CA ASP A 271 -0.54 -26.26 -18.70
C ASP A 271 0.52 -26.15 -17.58
N PRO A 272 0.22 -26.56 -16.33
CA PRO A 272 1.16 -26.48 -15.23
C PRO A 272 2.50 -27.19 -15.51
N ASP A 273 2.50 -28.30 -16.25
CA ASP A 273 3.72 -29.04 -16.60
C ASP A 273 4.56 -28.31 -17.67
N GLU A 274 3.96 -27.39 -18.41
CA GLU A 274 4.62 -26.61 -19.47
C GLU A 274 4.76 -25.12 -19.13
N ALA A 275 4.43 -24.73 -17.90
CA ALA A 275 4.55 -23.35 -17.40
C ALA A 275 5.98 -22.79 -17.51
N TRP A 276 7.00 -23.65 -17.55
CA TRP A 276 8.40 -23.23 -17.76
C TRP A 276 8.62 -22.60 -19.14
N ARG A 277 7.70 -22.77 -20.11
CA ARG A 277 7.77 -22.11 -21.42
C ARG A 277 7.27 -20.69 -21.41
N SER A 278 6.20 -20.42 -20.65
CA SER A 278 5.63 -19.08 -20.52
C SER A 278 6.40 -18.24 -19.51
N HIS A 279 6.94 -18.89 -18.48
CA HIS A 279 7.63 -18.22 -17.39
C HIS A 279 8.95 -18.94 -17.01
N PRO A 280 9.94 -18.98 -17.92
CA PRO A 280 11.19 -19.70 -17.66
C PRO A 280 12.04 -18.99 -16.61
N ILE A 281 12.23 -19.61 -15.44
CA ILE A 281 13.20 -19.13 -14.44
C ILE A 281 14.21 -20.25 -14.14
N SER A 282 15.49 -19.91 -14.02
CA SER A 282 16.52 -20.86 -13.59
C SER A 282 16.20 -21.49 -12.21
N GLU A 283 16.68 -22.70 -11.95
CA GLU A 283 16.43 -23.40 -10.68
C GLU A 283 16.90 -22.57 -9.46
N ASP A 284 18.10 -21.99 -9.51
CA ASP A 284 18.64 -21.12 -8.46
C ASP A 284 17.94 -19.75 -8.40
N GLY A 285 17.57 -19.20 -9.56
CA GLY A 285 16.77 -17.97 -9.64
C GLY A 285 15.41 -18.14 -8.96
N ALA A 286 14.76 -19.29 -9.16
CA ALA A 286 13.47 -19.62 -8.53
C ALA A 286 13.57 -19.68 -7.00
N VAL A 287 14.66 -20.25 -6.46
CA VAL A 287 14.92 -20.26 -5.02
C VAL A 287 15.17 -18.84 -4.50
N THR A 288 15.95 -18.04 -5.24
CA THR A 288 16.24 -16.66 -4.87
C THR A 288 14.96 -15.81 -4.83
N LEU A 289 14.05 -15.97 -5.80
CA LEU A 289 12.75 -15.28 -5.80
C LEU A 289 11.89 -15.61 -4.58
N MET A 290 11.92 -16.86 -4.10
CA MET A 290 11.18 -17.25 -2.90
C MET A 290 11.67 -16.53 -1.65
N ASN A 291 12.96 -16.20 -1.58
CA ASN A 291 13.56 -15.49 -0.45
C ASN A 291 13.18 -14.00 -0.41
N ALA A 292 12.51 -13.49 -1.45
CA ALA A 292 12.06 -12.10 -1.50
C ALA A 292 10.80 -11.84 -0.67
N GLU A 293 10.11 -12.89 -0.21
CA GLU A 293 8.82 -12.81 0.51
C GLU A 293 8.87 -11.81 1.66
N GLU A 294 9.91 -11.86 2.51
CA GLU A 294 10.07 -10.96 3.65
C GLU A 294 10.01 -9.47 3.23
N PHE A 295 10.77 -9.07 2.22
CA PHE A 295 10.79 -7.69 1.75
C PHE A 295 9.58 -7.31 0.90
N VAL A 296 9.02 -8.25 0.14
CA VAL A 296 7.79 -7.99 -0.64
C VAL A 296 6.61 -7.75 0.27
N ASP A 297 6.43 -8.57 1.31
CA ASP A 297 5.34 -8.43 2.27
C ASP A 297 5.52 -7.19 3.15
N ALA A 298 6.75 -6.88 3.59
CA ALA A 298 7.04 -5.65 4.33
C ALA A 298 6.78 -4.37 3.53
N CYS A 299 6.84 -4.43 2.19
CA CYS A 299 6.51 -3.31 1.30
C CYS A 299 5.03 -3.29 0.88
N SER A 300 4.14 -3.92 1.64
CA SER A 300 2.71 -3.96 1.37
C SER A 300 1.89 -3.37 2.51
N TYR A 301 0.73 -2.85 2.18
CA TYR A 301 -0.27 -2.38 3.14
C TYR A 301 -1.66 -2.72 2.62
N ARG A 302 -2.63 -2.80 3.53
CA ARG A 302 -4.01 -3.15 3.18
C ARG A 302 -4.87 -1.90 3.10
N THR A 303 -5.53 -1.71 1.96
CA THR A 303 -6.50 -0.63 1.74
C THR A 303 -7.59 -1.09 0.77
N PHE A 304 -8.81 -0.59 0.91
CA PHE A 304 -9.97 -1.01 0.08
C PHE A 304 -10.14 -2.53 -0.03
N ASN A 305 -9.90 -3.28 1.06
CA ASN A 305 -9.91 -4.75 1.09
C ASN A 305 -8.93 -5.47 0.13
N ALA A 306 -8.00 -4.74 -0.49
CA ALA A 306 -6.89 -5.26 -1.28
C ALA A 306 -5.55 -5.02 -0.57
N ASP A 307 -4.56 -5.84 -0.90
CA ASP A 307 -3.17 -5.60 -0.51
C ASP A 307 -2.49 -4.80 -1.63
N VAL A 308 -2.02 -3.60 -1.30
CA VAL A 308 -1.26 -2.75 -2.21
C VAL A 308 0.22 -2.94 -1.94
N TYR A 309 0.95 -3.40 -2.95
CA TYR A 309 2.39 -3.56 -2.94
C TYR A 309 3.04 -2.31 -3.53
N TYR A 310 3.99 -1.71 -2.80
CA TYR A 310 4.71 -0.52 -3.20
C TYR A 310 6.23 -0.75 -3.09
N LEU A 311 6.80 -1.40 -4.12
CA LEU A 311 8.15 -1.98 -4.07
C LEU A 311 9.20 -1.02 -4.65
N PRO A 312 10.09 -0.39 -3.85
CA PRO A 312 11.15 0.49 -4.34
C PRO A 312 12.22 -0.24 -5.17
N TYR A 313 12.63 0.37 -6.27
CA TYR A 313 13.78 -0.08 -7.03
C TYR A 313 14.46 1.08 -7.77
N PHE A 314 15.72 0.89 -8.16
CA PHE A 314 16.44 1.85 -8.98
C PHE A 314 16.46 1.40 -10.44
N LEU A 315 15.98 2.26 -11.34
CA LEU A 315 15.98 2.04 -12.77
C LEU A 315 17.41 1.87 -13.29
N GLY A 316 17.59 0.91 -14.21
CA GLY A 316 18.89 0.57 -14.77
C GLY A 316 19.57 -0.59 -14.03
N ARG A 317 20.87 -0.78 -14.27
CA ARG A 317 21.66 -1.79 -13.56
C ARG A 317 21.83 -1.38 -12.08
N PRO A 318 21.59 -2.27 -11.11
CA PRO A 318 21.87 -2.00 -9.71
C PRO A 318 23.34 -1.62 -9.49
N LYS A 319 23.58 -0.60 -8.65
CA LYS A 319 24.92 -0.14 -8.27
C LYS A 319 25.07 -0.22 -6.76
N PRO A 320 26.26 -0.57 -6.23
CA PRO A 320 26.46 -0.74 -4.78
C PRO A 320 25.90 0.41 -3.93
N LYS A 321 26.21 1.67 -4.28
CA LYS A 321 25.72 2.86 -3.55
C LYS A 321 24.19 2.91 -3.44
N GLU A 322 23.49 2.62 -4.53
CA GLU A 322 22.02 2.65 -4.58
C GLU A 322 21.44 1.43 -3.87
N THR A 323 22.08 0.28 -4.02
CA THR A 323 21.72 -0.96 -3.35
C THR A 323 21.80 -0.85 -1.84
N TYR A 324 22.83 -0.21 -1.25
CA TYR A 324 22.87 0.00 0.20
C TYR A 324 21.70 0.84 0.70
N LYS A 325 21.30 1.86 -0.06
CA LYS A 325 20.16 2.70 0.30
C LYS A 325 18.84 1.94 0.16
N LEU A 326 18.69 1.14 -0.90
CA LEU A 326 17.56 0.24 -1.06
C LEU A 326 17.48 -0.75 0.12
N TYR A 327 18.58 -1.44 0.43
CA TYR A 327 18.65 -2.39 1.53
C TYR A 327 18.30 -1.72 2.87
N SER A 328 18.86 -0.55 3.15
CA SER A 328 18.54 0.19 4.38
C SER A 328 17.06 0.56 4.48
N ALA A 329 16.40 0.88 3.36
CA ALA A 329 14.97 1.19 3.34
C ALA A 329 14.13 -0.08 3.54
N LEU A 330 14.46 -1.17 2.85
CA LEU A 330 13.82 -2.48 2.99
C LEU A 330 13.95 -3.03 4.42
N HIS A 331 15.14 -2.90 5.01
CA HIS A 331 15.37 -3.25 6.40
C HIS A 331 14.53 -2.40 7.35
N GLY A 332 14.42 -1.09 7.10
CA GLY A 332 13.59 -0.18 7.89
C GLY A 332 12.13 -0.63 7.90
N VAL A 333 11.54 -0.87 6.73
CA VAL A 333 10.13 -1.30 6.63
C VAL A 333 9.89 -2.68 7.23
N ALA A 334 10.83 -3.63 7.06
CA ALA A 334 10.70 -4.97 7.63
C ALA A 334 10.83 -5.01 9.17
N GLN A 335 11.41 -3.99 9.78
CA GLN A 335 11.55 -3.89 11.25
C GLN A 335 10.52 -2.96 11.90
N ALA A 336 9.69 -2.28 11.11
CA ALA A 336 8.70 -1.35 11.63
C ALA A 336 7.37 -2.07 11.90
N ASP A 337 6.88 -1.98 13.14
CA ASP A 337 5.62 -2.63 13.52
C ASP A 337 4.37 -1.79 13.16
N ASP A 338 4.48 -0.46 13.09
CA ASP A 338 3.31 0.45 13.10
C ASP A 338 3.25 1.48 11.96
N MET A 339 4.29 1.60 11.12
CA MET A 339 4.35 2.64 10.09
C MET A 339 4.15 2.07 8.68
N ASP A 340 3.22 2.66 7.93
CA ASP A 340 2.98 2.34 6.53
C ASP A 340 4.29 2.41 5.71
N PRO A 341 4.58 1.39 4.88
CA PRO A 341 5.84 1.32 4.14
C PRO A 341 6.04 2.52 3.21
N VAL A 342 4.96 3.07 2.65
CA VAL A 342 5.05 4.23 1.76
C VAL A 342 5.48 5.47 2.54
N GLN A 343 4.93 5.68 3.75
CA GLN A 343 5.37 6.77 4.64
C GLN A 343 6.86 6.64 4.99
N GLN A 344 7.33 5.44 5.31
CA GLN A 344 8.75 5.22 5.58
C GLN A 344 9.63 5.54 4.36
N PHE A 345 9.19 5.19 3.16
CA PHE A 345 9.91 5.55 1.95
C PHE A 345 9.91 7.06 1.70
N TYR A 346 8.83 7.78 2.03
CA TYR A 346 8.85 9.25 2.01
C TYR A 346 9.86 9.83 2.98
N ASP A 347 9.84 9.40 4.24
CA ASP A 347 10.75 9.92 5.26
C ASP A 347 12.21 9.61 4.91
N ARG A 348 12.45 8.47 4.24
CA ARG A 348 13.79 8.04 3.83
C ARG A 348 14.30 8.73 2.56
N PHE A 349 13.47 8.82 1.53
CA PHE A 349 13.89 9.22 0.20
C PHE A 349 13.36 10.59 -0.22
N GLY A 350 12.24 11.05 0.33
CA GLY A 350 11.52 12.26 -0.11
C GLY A 350 12.35 13.54 -0.01
N GLU A 351 13.09 13.75 1.07
CA GLU A 351 13.98 14.93 1.21
C GLU A 351 15.23 14.88 0.32
N HIS A 352 15.53 13.69 -0.21
CA HIS A 352 16.74 13.42 -1.00
C HIS A 352 16.36 12.94 -2.41
N GLU A 353 15.15 13.23 -2.90
CA GLU A 353 14.68 12.75 -4.21
C GLU A 353 15.62 13.23 -5.33
N ASP A 354 16.13 14.47 -5.23
CA ASP A 354 17.12 15.05 -6.13
C ASP A 354 18.42 14.23 -6.21
N GLU A 355 18.79 13.48 -5.16
CA GLU A 355 19.98 12.62 -5.18
C GLU A 355 19.80 11.39 -6.11
N PHE A 356 18.56 11.07 -6.45
CA PHE A 356 18.18 9.90 -7.24
C PHE A 356 17.36 10.28 -8.49
N GLU A 357 17.38 11.56 -8.84
CA GLU A 357 16.44 12.17 -9.77
C GLU A 357 16.29 11.34 -11.05
N GLY A 358 15.08 10.84 -11.26
CA GLY A 358 14.73 10.03 -12.43
C GLY A 358 15.11 8.55 -12.37
N ARG A 359 15.78 8.04 -11.34
CA ARG A 359 16.11 6.60 -11.20
C ARG A 359 15.28 5.84 -10.19
N LEU A 360 14.97 6.41 -9.02
CA LEU A 360 14.11 5.72 -8.05
C LEU A 360 12.70 5.54 -8.63
N ARG A 361 12.18 4.31 -8.58
CA ARG A 361 10.87 3.90 -9.08
C ARG A 361 10.23 2.95 -8.09
N PHE A 362 8.93 2.78 -8.21
CA PHE A 362 8.14 1.86 -7.41
C PHE A 362 7.34 0.99 -8.36
N TYR A 363 7.44 -0.32 -8.14
CA TYR A 363 6.44 -1.23 -8.66
C TYR A 363 5.22 -1.15 -7.75
N VAL A 364 4.09 -0.76 -8.32
CA VAL A 364 2.82 -0.62 -7.61
C VAL A 364 1.89 -1.70 -8.12
N ALA A 365 1.29 -2.46 -7.22
CA ALA A 365 0.25 -3.41 -7.58
C ALA A 365 -0.81 -3.53 -6.50
N ALA A 366 -2.08 -3.46 -6.88
CA ALA A 366 -3.22 -3.76 -6.00
C ALA A 366 -3.70 -5.19 -6.25
N VAL A 367 -3.69 -6.00 -5.20
CA VAL A 367 -3.94 -7.45 -5.27
C VAL A 367 -4.92 -7.87 -4.20
N MET A 368 -6.01 -8.55 -4.58
CA MET A 368 -6.84 -9.28 -3.64
C MET A 368 -6.31 -10.69 -3.44
N LYS A 369 -6.20 -11.11 -2.18
CA LYS A 369 -5.87 -12.50 -1.82
C LYS A 369 -7.13 -13.28 -1.46
N HIS A 370 -7.42 -14.33 -2.22
CA HIS A 370 -8.48 -15.32 -1.92
C HIS A 370 -7.95 -16.54 -1.17
N GLN A 371 -8.89 -17.39 -0.74
CA GLN A 371 -8.56 -18.73 -0.24
C GLN A 371 -7.77 -19.56 -1.27
N MET A 372 -6.97 -20.51 -0.75
CA MET A 372 -6.15 -21.43 -1.54
C MET A 372 -5.03 -20.79 -2.39
N SER A 373 -4.61 -19.56 -2.06
CA SER A 373 -3.54 -18.81 -2.76
C SER A 373 -3.89 -18.44 -4.20
N ARG A 374 -5.15 -18.02 -4.43
CA ARG A 374 -5.62 -17.40 -5.68
C ARG A 374 -5.68 -15.89 -5.49
N PHE A 375 -5.07 -15.13 -6.37
CA PHE A 375 -4.91 -13.68 -6.20
C PHE A 375 -5.42 -12.96 -7.45
N ASP A 376 -6.32 -12.02 -7.28
CA ASP A 376 -6.82 -11.17 -8.35
C ASP A 376 -6.03 -9.87 -8.36
N VAL A 377 -5.68 -9.37 -9.54
CA VAL A 377 -4.87 -8.16 -9.69
C VAL A 377 -5.73 -7.09 -10.35
N TYR A 378 -5.95 -5.99 -9.63
CA TYR A 378 -6.85 -4.92 -10.05
C TYR A 378 -6.13 -3.80 -10.79
N GLY A 379 -4.84 -3.59 -10.50
CA GLY A 379 -4.00 -2.62 -11.20
C GLY A 379 -2.52 -2.87 -10.92
N GLU A 380 -1.67 -2.59 -11.91
CA GLU A 380 -0.22 -2.67 -11.74
C GLU A 380 0.53 -1.64 -12.61
N THR A 381 1.65 -1.13 -12.10
CA THR A 381 2.58 -0.28 -12.85
C THR A 381 4.01 -0.48 -12.37
N LEU A 382 4.98 -0.37 -13.27
CA LEU A 382 6.41 -0.31 -12.93
C LEU A 382 6.90 1.13 -12.73
N ASN A 383 6.07 2.14 -13.04
CA ASN A 383 6.51 3.52 -13.18
C ASN A 383 6.16 4.42 -11.99
N GLY A 384 5.63 3.86 -10.90
CA GLY A 384 5.29 4.61 -9.70
C GLY A 384 6.47 5.43 -9.17
N ARG A 385 6.19 6.59 -8.60
CA ARG A 385 7.22 7.50 -8.06
C ARG A 385 6.71 8.21 -6.80
N LEU A 386 7.62 8.49 -5.87
CA LEU A 386 7.32 9.23 -4.64
C LEU A 386 6.86 10.67 -4.91
N HIS A 387 7.35 11.31 -5.98
CA HIS A 387 6.91 12.68 -6.25
C HIS A 387 5.39 12.81 -6.42
N TYR A 388 4.66 11.83 -6.98
CA TYR A 388 3.23 12.03 -7.26
C TYR A 388 2.40 12.19 -5.98
N PRO A 389 2.44 11.25 -5.00
CA PRO A 389 1.65 11.45 -3.78
C PRO A 389 2.20 12.59 -2.90
N THR A 390 3.52 12.85 -2.97
CA THR A 390 4.14 14.00 -2.31
C THR A 390 3.60 15.31 -2.88
N GLU A 391 3.51 15.41 -4.20
CA GLU A 391 3.03 16.60 -4.90
C GLU A 391 1.54 16.80 -4.63
N VAL A 392 0.71 15.77 -4.75
CA VAL A 392 -0.72 15.84 -4.37
C VAL A 392 -0.87 16.31 -2.92
N GLY A 393 -0.10 15.74 -1.98
CA GLY A 393 -0.15 16.16 -0.58
C GLY A 393 0.26 17.64 -0.38
N LYS A 394 1.31 18.11 -1.06
CA LYS A 394 1.71 19.53 -1.05
C LYS A 394 0.64 20.45 -1.65
N ARG A 395 0.02 20.05 -2.76
CA ARG A 395 -1.07 20.82 -3.40
C ARG A 395 -2.30 20.86 -2.52
N HIS A 396 -2.59 19.77 -1.81
CA HIS A 396 -3.67 19.72 -0.85
C HIS A 396 -3.41 20.65 0.35
N GLU A 397 -2.19 20.62 0.92
CA GLU A 397 -1.74 21.58 1.95
C GLU A 397 -1.97 23.03 1.50
N GLN A 398 -1.56 23.37 0.27
CA GLN A 398 -1.74 24.72 -0.31
C GLN A 398 -3.22 25.10 -0.43
N VAL A 399 -4.08 24.21 -0.95
CA VAL A 399 -5.52 24.48 -1.10
C VAL A 399 -6.18 24.66 0.27
N SER A 400 -5.96 23.73 1.21
CA SER A 400 -6.57 23.77 2.55
C SER A 400 -6.04 24.91 3.43
N GLY A 401 -4.84 25.45 3.12
CA GLY A 401 -4.26 26.60 3.81
C GLY A 401 -4.53 27.94 3.13
N SER A 402 -5.40 27.97 2.11
CA SER A 402 -5.76 29.20 1.40
C SER A 402 -6.93 29.92 2.06
N TRP A 403 -7.20 31.16 1.62
CA TRP A 403 -8.36 31.94 2.05
C TRP A 403 -9.72 31.23 1.82
N VAL A 404 -9.74 30.19 0.99
CA VAL A 404 -10.92 29.37 0.74
C VAL A 404 -11.33 28.55 1.96
N PHE A 405 -10.38 28.11 2.80
CA PHE A 405 -10.61 27.20 3.93
C PHE A 405 -10.18 27.79 5.29
N ASP A 406 -9.30 28.80 5.27
CA ASP A 406 -8.78 29.44 6.48
C ASP A 406 -9.58 30.70 6.82
N ASP A 407 -10.39 30.63 7.88
CA ASP A 407 -11.16 31.76 8.43
C ASP A 407 -10.26 32.90 8.91
N ASP A 408 -9.04 32.61 9.36
CA ASP A 408 -8.09 33.60 9.88
C ASP A 408 -7.26 34.28 8.76
N ASP A 409 -7.46 33.89 7.49
CA ASP A 409 -6.77 34.53 6.37
C ASP A 409 -7.20 36.00 6.25
N ALA A 410 -6.21 36.90 6.17
CA ALA A 410 -6.45 38.34 6.12
C ALA A 410 -7.34 38.78 4.93
N ARG A 411 -7.41 37.98 3.86
CA ARG A 411 -8.27 38.22 2.68
C ARG A 411 -9.76 38.03 2.97
N ASN A 412 -10.11 37.29 4.03
CA ASN A 412 -11.50 37.08 4.43
C ASN A 412 -12.10 38.29 5.19
N GLU A 413 -11.29 39.28 5.58
CA GLU A 413 -11.70 40.50 6.30
C GLU A 413 -12.65 40.18 7.50
N GLU A 414 -13.89 40.68 7.50
CA GLU A 414 -14.90 40.43 8.55
C GLU A 414 -15.89 39.32 8.16
N ARG A 415 -15.42 38.31 7.41
CA ARG A 415 -16.22 37.18 6.93
C ARG A 415 -15.51 35.87 7.22
N THR A 416 -16.28 34.80 7.37
CA THR A 416 -15.76 33.42 7.37
C THR A 416 -15.35 33.00 5.97
N SER A 417 -14.47 32.02 5.85
CA SER A 417 -14.00 31.45 4.58
C SER A 417 -15.14 30.91 3.69
N PRO A 418 -14.95 30.80 2.37
CA PRO A 418 -15.89 30.14 1.46
C PRO A 418 -16.25 28.69 1.82
N MET A 419 -15.29 27.90 2.31
CA MET A 419 -15.45 26.46 2.59
C MET A 419 -15.12 26.16 4.05
N PRO A 420 -15.90 25.31 4.74
CA PRO A 420 -15.66 25.05 6.15
C PRO A 420 -14.45 24.16 6.38
N SER A 421 -13.71 24.44 7.45
CA SER A 421 -12.59 23.63 7.95
C SER A 421 -12.81 23.22 9.41
N HIS A 422 -12.29 22.05 9.80
CA HIS A 422 -12.40 21.55 11.17
C HIS A 422 -11.25 20.63 11.54
N GLU A 423 -10.81 20.61 12.80
CA GLU A 423 -9.65 19.81 13.25
C GLU A 423 -9.84 18.29 13.04
N GLU A 424 -11.07 17.81 13.20
CA GLU A 424 -11.44 16.39 12.98
C GLU A 424 -11.61 16.00 11.51
N TRP A 425 -11.50 16.96 10.57
CA TRP A 425 -11.62 16.75 9.12
C TRP A 425 -10.28 17.04 8.43
N PRO A 426 -9.40 16.04 8.32
CA PRO A 426 -8.01 16.23 7.92
C PRO A 426 -7.81 16.77 6.51
N LEU A 427 -8.82 16.61 5.64
CA LEU A 427 -8.79 17.08 4.25
C LEU A 427 -9.27 18.52 4.10
N THR A 428 -9.76 19.17 5.16
CA THR A 428 -10.12 20.59 5.13
C THR A 428 -9.16 21.44 5.95
N ASN A 429 -8.29 20.84 6.77
CA ASN A 429 -7.34 21.54 7.64
C ASN A 429 -5.85 21.24 7.35
N GLY A 430 -5.55 20.42 6.33
CA GLY A 430 -4.18 20.05 5.97
C GLY A 430 -3.51 19.01 6.89
N GLY A 431 -4.28 18.20 7.61
CA GLY A 431 -3.79 17.18 8.55
C GLY A 431 -3.14 15.98 7.88
N ASN A 432 -1.81 16.04 7.69
CA ASN A 432 -0.97 14.99 7.07
C ASN A 432 -1.54 14.42 5.75
N PRO A 433 -1.72 15.25 4.71
CA PRO A 433 -2.29 14.77 3.45
C PRO A 433 -1.36 13.82 2.72
N ARG A 434 -0.03 13.97 2.82
CA ARG A 434 0.94 13.09 2.15
C ARG A 434 0.76 11.62 2.54
N GLY A 435 0.72 11.33 3.84
CA GLY A 435 0.50 9.96 4.32
C GLY A 435 -0.86 9.41 3.91
N ARG A 436 -1.90 10.25 3.87
CA ARG A 436 -3.25 9.84 3.45
C ARG A 436 -3.36 9.53 1.96
N VAL A 437 -2.69 10.32 1.12
CA VAL A 437 -2.63 10.07 -0.34
C VAL A 437 -1.87 8.77 -0.58
N ALA A 438 -0.83 8.49 0.21
CA ALA A 438 -0.01 7.30 0.09
C ALA A 438 -0.76 5.99 0.37
N ASP A 439 -1.57 5.94 1.44
CA ASP A 439 -2.19 4.70 1.93
C ASP A 439 -3.66 4.51 1.53
N GLY A 440 -4.19 5.41 0.71
CA GLY A 440 -5.57 5.36 0.20
C GLY A 440 -6.62 5.95 1.15
N ARG A 441 -6.27 6.36 2.38
CA ARG A 441 -7.21 7.07 3.27
C ARG A 441 -7.75 8.36 2.67
N TYR A 442 -7.02 8.94 1.70
CA TYR A 442 -7.44 10.10 0.93
C TYR A 442 -8.73 9.85 0.13
N LEU A 443 -8.82 8.71 -0.57
CA LEU A 443 -10.02 8.34 -1.33
C LEU A 443 -11.08 7.73 -0.43
N TYR A 444 -10.69 6.97 0.61
CA TYR A 444 -11.63 6.42 1.60
C TYR A 444 -12.52 7.50 2.22
N ALA A 445 -11.99 8.70 2.43
CA ALA A 445 -12.73 9.82 3.00
C ALA A 445 -13.73 10.47 2.01
N THR A 446 -13.55 10.31 0.71
CA THR A 446 -14.20 11.14 -0.33
C THR A 446 -15.05 10.35 -1.32
N PHE A 447 -14.78 9.05 -1.47
CA PHE A 447 -15.45 8.12 -2.37
C PHE A 447 -16.55 7.32 -1.65
N PRO A 448 -17.49 6.69 -2.37
CA PRO A 448 -18.55 5.89 -1.78
C PRO A 448 -18.02 4.71 -0.98
N PHE A 449 -18.82 4.26 -0.01
CA PHE A 449 -18.58 2.97 0.63
C PHE A 449 -19.18 1.88 -0.26
N THR A 450 -18.51 0.74 -0.35
CA THR A 450 -19.01 -0.41 -1.10
C THR A 450 -19.76 -1.32 -0.13
N ASP A 451 -20.98 -1.73 -0.48
CA ASP A 451 -21.82 -2.64 0.33
C ASP A 451 -21.13 -4.00 0.63
N GLU A 452 -20.08 -4.34 -0.10
CA GLU A 452 -19.24 -5.53 0.07
C GLU A 452 -17.97 -5.22 0.90
N ASP A 453 -18.12 -4.73 2.12
CA ASP A 453 -16.98 -4.54 3.06
C ASP A 453 -16.28 -5.86 3.47
N THR A 454 -16.68 -7.00 2.90
CA THR A 454 -16.00 -8.29 3.05
C THR A 454 -14.94 -8.58 1.98
N ASP A 455 -15.13 -8.14 0.73
CA ASP A 455 -14.25 -8.46 -0.40
C ASP A 455 -14.11 -7.24 -1.33
N ALA A 456 -12.88 -6.82 -1.67
CA ALA A 456 -12.66 -5.84 -2.74
C ALA A 456 -13.22 -6.32 -4.10
N THR A 457 -13.69 -5.40 -4.92
CA THR A 457 -14.25 -5.72 -6.23
C THR A 457 -13.31 -5.28 -7.34
N VAL A 458 -13.32 -5.99 -8.47
CA VAL A 458 -12.53 -5.58 -9.66
C VAL A 458 -12.89 -4.17 -10.11
N ASP A 459 -14.16 -3.81 -9.92
CA ASP A 459 -14.72 -2.53 -10.33
C ASP A 459 -14.69 -1.49 -9.19
N ASP A 460 -13.90 -1.70 -8.13
CA ASP A 460 -13.72 -0.71 -7.06
C ASP A 460 -12.89 0.47 -7.59
N GLU A 461 -13.60 1.54 -7.94
CA GLU A 461 -13.05 2.77 -8.49
C GLU A 461 -11.98 3.42 -7.57
N ARG A 462 -12.04 3.18 -6.25
CA ARG A 462 -11.04 3.69 -5.30
C ARG A 462 -9.67 3.06 -5.56
N ILE A 463 -9.64 1.77 -5.91
CA ILE A 463 -8.38 1.06 -6.21
C ILE A 463 -7.76 1.61 -7.49
N ASP A 464 -8.57 1.78 -8.54
CA ASP A 464 -8.12 2.29 -9.84
C ASP A 464 -7.54 3.71 -9.73
N VAL A 465 -8.28 4.61 -9.09
CA VAL A 465 -7.83 5.99 -8.86
C VAL A 465 -6.59 6.03 -7.94
N HIS A 466 -6.54 5.18 -6.91
CA HIS A 466 -5.38 5.11 -6.02
C HIS A 466 -4.10 4.68 -6.74
N VAL A 467 -4.19 3.61 -7.53
CA VAL A 467 -3.06 3.15 -8.36
C VAL A 467 -2.64 4.23 -9.36
N SER A 468 -3.61 4.91 -9.98
CA SER A 468 -3.35 6.03 -10.90
C SER A 468 -2.59 7.19 -10.23
N ILE A 469 -2.98 7.58 -9.01
CA ILE A 469 -2.26 8.61 -8.22
C ILE A 469 -0.82 8.16 -7.91
N LEU A 470 -0.63 6.91 -7.47
CA LEU A 470 0.70 6.37 -7.18
C LEU A 470 1.59 6.27 -8.44
N ALA A 471 0.96 5.99 -9.59
CA ALA A 471 1.60 5.89 -10.90
C ALA A 471 1.91 7.25 -11.54
N GLY A 472 1.14 8.28 -11.18
CA GLY A 472 1.12 9.57 -11.87
C GLY A 472 0.32 9.57 -13.16
N ASP A 473 -0.58 8.61 -13.32
CA ASP A 473 -1.47 8.52 -14.47
C ASP A 473 -2.68 9.44 -14.23
N PRO A 474 -3.00 10.36 -15.16
CA PRO A 474 -4.12 11.27 -14.97
C PRO A 474 -5.48 10.55 -15.00
N VAL A 475 -6.39 11.01 -14.16
CA VAL A 475 -7.75 10.48 -14.00
C VAL A 475 -8.77 11.42 -14.67
N PRO A 476 -9.76 10.92 -15.44
CA PRO A 476 -10.84 11.76 -15.97
C PRO A 476 -11.63 12.48 -14.86
N ARG A 477 -11.92 13.78 -15.04
CA ARG A 477 -12.66 14.58 -14.06
C ARG A 477 -14.04 14.00 -13.76
N GLY A 478 -14.75 13.50 -14.77
CA GLY A 478 -16.06 12.89 -14.63
C GLY A 478 -16.03 11.62 -13.76
N GLN A 479 -14.94 10.84 -13.82
CA GLN A 479 -14.73 9.69 -12.93
C GLN A 479 -14.72 10.14 -11.46
N LEU A 480 -13.89 11.13 -11.13
CA LEU A 480 -13.81 11.68 -9.76
C LEU A 480 -15.15 12.30 -9.30
N VAL A 481 -15.78 13.12 -10.15
CA VAL A 481 -17.02 13.83 -9.81
C VAL A 481 -18.19 12.86 -9.63
N SER A 482 -18.31 11.83 -10.46
CA SER A 482 -19.33 10.80 -10.28
C SER A 482 -19.17 10.07 -8.95
N ALA A 483 -17.95 9.66 -8.58
CA ALA A 483 -17.68 9.05 -7.27
C ALA A 483 -18.04 10.00 -6.11
N TYR A 484 -17.68 11.28 -6.20
CA TYR A 484 -18.04 12.26 -5.17
C TYR A 484 -19.54 12.41 -5.00
N VAL A 485 -20.28 12.45 -6.10
CA VAL A 485 -21.74 12.59 -6.06
C VAL A 485 -22.37 11.33 -5.50
N GLU A 486 -21.93 10.13 -5.89
CA GLU A 486 -22.41 8.88 -5.29
C GLU A 486 -22.25 8.89 -3.78
N ARG A 487 -21.06 9.28 -3.29
CA ARG A 487 -20.80 9.48 -1.86
C ARG A 487 -21.76 10.46 -1.19
N LEU A 488 -22.13 11.55 -1.86
CA LEU A 488 -23.09 12.53 -1.33
C LEU A 488 -24.53 12.01 -1.35
N LEU A 489 -24.87 11.11 -2.27
CA LEU A 489 -26.20 10.50 -2.37
C LEU A 489 -26.44 9.45 -1.28
N ASP A 490 -25.39 8.78 -0.83
CA ASP A 490 -25.39 7.81 0.27
C ASP A 490 -25.43 8.47 1.66
N TRP A 491 -25.38 9.80 1.73
CA TRP A 491 -25.47 10.51 2.99
C TRP A 491 -26.89 10.38 3.59
N ASP A 492 -26.98 9.65 4.70
CA ASP A 492 -28.22 9.41 5.44
C ASP A 492 -28.55 10.51 6.47
N GLY A 493 -27.69 11.51 6.65
CA GLY A 493 -27.93 12.63 7.56
C GLY A 493 -29.01 13.58 7.04
N ASP A 494 -29.74 14.20 7.97
CA ASP A 494 -30.76 15.20 7.65
C ASP A 494 -30.15 16.55 7.21
N ASP A 495 -28.91 16.82 7.62
CA ASP A 495 -28.17 18.05 7.31
C ASP A 495 -27.31 17.93 6.04
N VAL A 496 -26.89 19.08 5.50
CA VAL A 496 -25.93 19.14 4.39
C VAL A 496 -24.56 18.62 4.86
N PRO A 497 -23.92 17.69 4.14
CA PRO A 497 -22.61 17.17 4.52
C PRO A 497 -21.49 18.15 4.14
N GLU A 498 -21.46 19.33 4.74
CA GLU A 498 -20.60 20.44 4.35
C GLU A 498 -19.11 20.08 4.35
N PHE A 499 -18.62 19.41 5.40
CA PHE A 499 -17.21 18.99 5.48
C PHE A 499 -16.85 17.90 4.47
N GLN A 500 -17.81 17.05 4.07
CA GLN A 500 -17.61 16.06 3.01
C GLN A 500 -17.43 16.75 1.65
N ILE A 501 -18.32 17.72 1.34
CA ILE A 501 -18.28 18.51 0.11
C ILE A 501 -16.98 19.32 0.06
N ALA A 502 -16.61 19.96 1.16
CA ALA A 502 -15.37 20.72 1.29
C ALA A 502 -14.12 19.83 1.11
N SER A 503 -14.12 18.62 1.68
CA SER A 503 -13.04 17.64 1.50
C SER A 503 -12.91 17.16 0.05
N GLN A 504 -14.03 16.89 -0.62
CA GLN A 504 -14.07 16.49 -2.03
C GLN A 504 -13.60 17.63 -2.94
N PHE A 505 -13.98 18.87 -2.63
CA PHE A 505 -13.50 20.04 -3.35
C PHE A 505 -12.00 20.25 -3.18
N ALA A 506 -11.50 20.25 -1.94
CA ALA A 506 -10.06 20.34 -1.66
C ALA A 506 -9.27 19.25 -2.39
N GLN A 507 -9.82 18.03 -2.42
CA GLN A 507 -9.22 16.91 -3.12
C GLN A 507 -9.16 17.12 -4.62
N LEU A 508 -10.26 17.55 -5.25
CA LEU A 508 -10.32 17.81 -6.70
C LEU A 508 -9.29 18.88 -7.09
N CYS A 509 -9.29 20.01 -6.38
CA CYS A 509 -8.35 21.10 -6.63
C CYS A 509 -6.88 20.65 -6.49
N ALA A 510 -6.59 19.83 -5.48
CA ALA A 510 -5.24 19.31 -5.27
C ALA A 510 -4.78 18.36 -6.38
N LEU A 511 -5.68 17.51 -6.89
CA LEU A 511 -5.39 16.59 -7.99
C LEU A 511 -5.19 17.35 -9.32
N GLU A 512 -6.01 18.38 -9.58
CA GLU A 512 -5.86 19.27 -10.74
C GLU A 512 -4.53 20.03 -10.68
N ASN A 513 -4.20 20.62 -9.52
CA ASN A 513 -2.92 21.31 -9.30
C ASN A 513 -1.69 20.38 -9.40
N ALA A 514 -1.88 19.07 -9.20
CA ALA A 514 -0.84 18.06 -9.36
C ALA A 514 -0.73 17.51 -10.80
N ASN A 515 -1.53 18.03 -11.76
CA ASN A 515 -1.64 17.53 -13.13
C ASN A 515 -2.09 16.06 -13.22
N LEU A 516 -2.96 15.62 -12.31
CA LEU A 516 -3.50 14.26 -12.28
C LEU A 516 -4.97 14.19 -12.71
N VAL A 517 -5.51 15.28 -13.27
CA VAL A 517 -6.90 15.33 -13.75
C VAL A 517 -6.94 15.74 -15.21
N THR A 518 -7.78 15.05 -15.97
CA THR A 518 -8.01 15.35 -17.39
C THR A 518 -9.48 15.64 -17.69
N THR A 519 -9.72 16.28 -18.82
CA THR A 519 -11.06 16.36 -19.41
C THR A 519 -11.57 14.97 -19.79
N ASP A 520 -12.87 14.75 -19.63
CA ASP A 520 -13.51 13.48 -20.03
C ASP A 520 -13.27 13.15 -21.51
N ALA A 521 -12.93 11.89 -21.78
CA ALA A 521 -12.67 11.41 -23.13
C ALA A 521 -13.97 11.31 -23.96
N GLY A 522 -14.32 12.39 -24.65
CA GLY A 522 -15.29 12.40 -25.75
C GLY A 522 -14.65 12.09 -27.13
N ASP A 523 -15.31 12.51 -28.22
CA ASP A 523 -14.77 12.46 -29.60
C ASP A 523 -13.56 13.40 -29.85
N THR A 524 -13.05 14.05 -28.80
CA THR A 524 -11.90 14.98 -28.80
C THR A 524 -10.73 14.44 -27.97
N GLU A 525 -9.52 14.94 -28.23
CA GLU A 525 -8.34 14.62 -27.42
C GLU A 525 -8.56 15.04 -25.96
N SER A 526 -8.11 14.18 -25.02
CA SER A 526 -8.13 14.48 -23.59
C SER A 526 -6.97 15.42 -23.23
N HIS A 527 -7.24 16.42 -22.40
CA HIS A 527 -6.27 17.43 -21.99
C HIS A 527 -6.20 17.54 -20.46
N LEU A 528 -5.02 17.87 -19.92
CA LEU A 528 -4.84 18.17 -18.51
C LEU A 528 -5.62 19.45 -18.13
N ILE A 529 -6.19 19.44 -16.93
CA ILE A 529 -6.87 20.59 -16.33
C ILE A 529 -5.89 21.27 -15.38
N ASP A 530 -5.69 22.57 -15.56
CA ASP A 530 -4.91 23.38 -14.62
C ASP A 530 -5.74 23.57 -13.35
N GLY A 531 -5.23 23.21 -12.18
CA GLY A 531 -5.98 23.45 -10.95
C GLY A 531 -6.07 24.93 -10.55
N PRO A 532 -6.93 25.24 -9.56
CA PRO A 532 -7.13 26.60 -9.10
C PRO A 532 -5.92 27.13 -8.32
N ASP A 533 -5.60 28.41 -8.51
CA ASP A 533 -4.58 29.14 -7.74
C ASP A 533 -5.23 30.16 -6.79
N TYR A 534 -5.33 29.78 -5.52
CA TYR A 534 -5.86 30.60 -4.44
C TYR A 534 -4.80 31.48 -3.72
N ASP A 535 -3.61 31.67 -4.31
CA ASP A 535 -2.56 32.52 -3.73
C ASP A 535 -2.90 34.02 -3.84
N THR A 536 -3.83 34.40 -4.72
CA THR A 536 -4.24 35.80 -4.91
C THR A 536 -5.74 35.99 -4.71
N MET A 537 -6.15 37.18 -4.30
CA MET A 537 -7.54 37.63 -4.39
C MET A 537 -7.48 38.96 -5.14
N GLN A 538 -7.90 38.98 -6.40
CA GLN A 538 -7.77 40.18 -7.24
C GLN A 538 -8.90 41.15 -6.90
N SER A 539 -8.57 42.33 -6.35
CA SER A 539 -9.50 43.46 -6.25
C SER A 539 -9.19 44.45 -7.38
N ASP A 540 -9.98 44.42 -8.44
CA ASP A 540 -9.77 45.29 -9.62
C ASP A 540 -10.33 46.73 -9.41
N ALA A 541 -10.92 47.04 -8.25
CA ALA A 541 -11.53 48.34 -7.99
C ALA A 541 -10.76 49.18 -6.95
N ALA A 542 -10.16 50.28 -7.42
CA ALA A 542 -9.60 51.31 -6.53
C ALA A 542 -10.70 51.89 -5.60
N ARG A 543 -10.59 51.59 -4.29
CA ARG A 543 -11.49 52.03 -3.21
C ARG A 543 -11.55 53.57 -3.12
N THR A 544 -12.68 54.19 -3.46
CA THR A 544 -12.88 55.66 -3.32
C THR A 544 -14.02 56.11 -2.41
N ASP A 545 -14.83 55.20 -1.82
CA ASP A 545 -15.99 55.61 -1.04
C ASP A 545 -16.39 54.67 0.11
N GLY A 546 -15.46 53.95 0.74
CA GLY A 546 -15.76 53.13 1.93
C GLY A 546 -16.69 51.96 1.60
N GLY A 547 -16.11 50.78 1.40
CA GLY A 547 -16.80 49.57 0.93
C GLY A 547 -18.09 49.29 1.71
N THR A 548 -19.16 49.02 0.97
CA THR A 548 -20.40 48.49 1.55
C THR A 548 -20.29 46.97 1.64
N VAL A 549 -20.88 46.34 2.66
CA VAL A 549 -20.94 44.86 2.84
C VAL A 549 -21.33 44.09 1.56
N ALA A 550 -22.14 44.69 0.68
CA ALA A 550 -22.53 44.08 -0.59
C ALA A 550 -21.39 44.02 -1.63
N LEU A 551 -20.45 44.98 -1.61
CA LEU A 551 -19.28 44.99 -2.49
C LEU A 551 -18.27 43.92 -2.04
N ASP A 552 -18.00 43.80 -0.74
CA ASP A 552 -17.07 42.79 -0.22
C ASP A 552 -17.56 41.36 -0.52
N ARG A 553 -18.89 41.12 -0.45
CA ARG A 553 -19.51 39.86 -0.90
C ARG A 553 -19.35 39.61 -2.40
N THR A 554 -19.46 40.67 -3.20
CA THR A 554 -19.33 40.56 -4.66
C THR A 554 -17.90 40.21 -5.04
N GLU A 555 -16.91 40.95 -4.51
CA GLU A 555 -15.48 40.74 -4.78
C GLU A 555 -15.03 39.33 -4.37
N LYS A 556 -15.53 38.83 -3.23
CA LYS A 556 -15.21 37.49 -2.74
C LYS A 556 -15.83 36.38 -3.59
N LEU A 557 -17.10 36.53 -3.95
CA LEU A 557 -17.79 35.57 -4.82
C LEU A 557 -17.15 35.53 -6.21
N GLU A 558 -16.85 36.69 -6.80
CA GLU A 558 -16.18 36.79 -8.10
C GLU A 558 -14.77 36.19 -8.04
N SER A 559 -13.98 36.51 -7.00
CA SER A 559 -12.65 35.91 -6.81
C SER A 559 -12.71 34.39 -6.68
N PHE A 560 -13.69 33.85 -5.94
CA PHE A 560 -13.88 32.41 -5.83
C PHE A 560 -14.22 31.78 -7.18
N ILE A 561 -15.17 32.36 -7.91
CA ILE A 561 -15.61 31.85 -9.22
C ILE A 561 -14.47 31.90 -10.25
N ASP A 562 -13.75 33.02 -10.33
CA ASP A 562 -12.71 33.24 -11.33
C ASP A 562 -11.47 32.38 -11.08
N GLN A 563 -11.21 31.98 -9.84
CA GLN A 563 -10.08 31.12 -9.48
C GLN A 563 -10.46 29.64 -9.45
N THR A 564 -11.75 29.28 -9.35
CA THR A 564 -12.17 27.87 -9.29
C THR A 564 -12.29 27.27 -10.67
N ASP A 565 -11.41 26.33 -10.95
CA ASP A 565 -11.34 25.69 -12.26
C ASP A 565 -12.58 24.84 -12.57
N GLY A 566 -13.23 25.12 -13.71
CA GLY A 566 -14.51 24.55 -14.10
C GLY A 566 -15.72 25.46 -13.88
N LEU A 567 -15.62 26.56 -13.12
CA LEU A 567 -16.68 27.58 -12.99
C LEU A 567 -16.64 28.65 -14.10
N ASP A 568 -15.64 28.59 -14.98
CA ASP A 568 -15.61 29.26 -16.28
C ASP A 568 -16.68 28.72 -17.25
N ASN A 569 -17.09 27.45 -17.07
CA ASN A 569 -18.21 26.86 -17.77
C ASN A 569 -19.56 27.44 -17.27
N PRO A 570 -20.39 28.05 -18.14
CA PRO A 570 -21.64 28.69 -17.72
C PRO A 570 -22.63 27.74 -17.03
N GLU A 571 -22.66 26.45 -17.38
CA GLU A 571 -23.60 25.51 -16.77
C GLU A 571 -23.19 25.13 -15.35
N ARG A 572 -21.88 24.90 -15.14
CA ARG A 572 -21.30 24.63 -13.81
C ARG A 572 -21.40 25.87 -12.92
N ARG A 573 -21.09 27.06 -13.46
CA ARG A 573 -21.29 28.37 -12.81
C ARG A 573 -22.75 28.57 -12.38
N GLY A 574 -23.68 28.27 -13.28
CA GLY A 574 -25.11 28.40 -13.01
C GLY A 574 -25.57 27.48 -11.89
N ALA A 575 -25.12 26.22 -11.91
CA ALA A 575 -25.39 25.25 -10.84
C ALA A 575 -24.87 25.73 -9.48
N PHE A 576 -23.61 26.20 -9.45
CA PHE A 576 -22.96 26.77 -8.26
C PHE A 576 -23.73 27.97 -7.70
N LEU A 577 -24.04 28.96 -8.53
CA LEU A 577 -24.73 30.17 -8.07
C LEU A 577 -26.14 29.89 -7.54
N ILE A 578 -26.87 28.94 -8.14
CA ILE A 578 -28.18 28.51 -7.62
C ILE A 578 -28.00 27.85 -6.25
N GLY A 579 -26.99 27.00 -6.09
CA GLY A 579 -26.63 26.40 -4.81
C GLY A 579 -26.29 27.46 -3.76
N ALA A 580 -25.45 28.43 -4.10
CA ALA A 580 -25.07 29.54 -3.22
C ALA A 580 -26.27 30.32 -2.71
N LEU A 581 -27.24 30.62 -3.59
CA LEU A 581 -28.47 31.29 -3.19
C LEU A 581 -29.33 30.41 -2.27
N VAL A 582 -29.42 29.10 -2.52
CA VAL A 582 -30.13 28.16 -1.64
C VAL A 582 -29.48 28.12 -0.26
N GLY A 583 -28.16 28.02 -0.17
CA GLY A 583 -27.41 28.04 1.09
C GLY A 583 -27.67 29.33 1.87
N GLN A 584 -27.44 30.49 1.25
CA GLN A 584 -27.60 31.80 1.87
C GLN A 584 -29.04 32.08 2.36
N VAL A 585 -30.05 31.76 1.54
CA VAL A 585 -31.46 31.91 1.93
C VAL A 585 -31.85 30.89 3.00
N GLY A 586 -31.30 29.68 2.96
CA GLY A 586 -31.52 28.62 3.94
C GLY A 586 -31.00 29.00 5.32
N THR A 587 -29.75 29.43 5.40
CA THR A 587 -29.12 29.91 6.65
C THR A 587 -29.89 31.10 7.23
N TYR A 588 -30.34 32.04 6.38
CA TYR A 588 -31.19 33.15 6.83
C TYR A 588 -32.53 32.68 7.40
N GLN A 589 -33.17 31.68 6.79
CA GLN A 589 -34.43 31.10 7.29
C GLN A 589 -34.27 30.42 8.64
N GLN A 590 -33.17 29.71 8.84
CA GLN A 590 -32.85 29.04 10.10
C GLN A 590 -32.57 30.07 11.20
N ALA A 591 -31.73 31.07 10.92
CA ALA A 591 -31.33 32.08 11.89
C ALA A 591 -32.47 33.04 12.31
N TYR A 592 -33.32 33.48 11.37
CA TYR A 592 -34.27 34.59 11.63
C TYR A 592 -35.75 34.22 11.64
N HIS A 593 -36.10 33.01 11.21
CA HIS A 593 -37.51 32.62 11.05
C HIS A 593 -37.88 31.28 11.70
N ASP A 594 -36.94 30.60 12.38
CA ASP A 594 -37.13 29.34 13.12
C ASP A 594 -38.03 28.35 12.35
N ARG A 595 -37.79 28.25 11.03
CA ARG A 595 -38.61 27.42 10.15
C ARG A 595 -38.19 25.97 10.29
N SER A 596 -39.16 25.11 10.55
CA SER A 596 -38.98 23.65 10.57
C SER A 596 -38.59 23.02 9.23
N THR A 597 -38.66 23.78 8.13
CA THR A 597 -38.27 23.33 6.79
C THR A 597 -37.78 24.52 5.97
N THR A 598 -36.48 24.53 5.67
CA THR A 598 -35.78 25.56 4.92
C THR A 598 -35.81 25.29 3.41
N VAL A 599 -35.25 26.20 2.61
CA VAL A 599 -34.99 25.96 1.18
C VAL A 599 -33.99 24.84 0.94
N ILE A 600 -33.03 24.63 1.86
CA ILE A 600 -32.05 23.56 1.79
C ILE A 600 -32.78 22.20 1.86
N ASP A 601 -33.71 22.06 2.81
CA ASP A 601 -34.52 20.84 2.98
C ASP A 601 -35.49 20.60 1.81
N GLN A 602 -35.96 21.66 1.16
CA GLN A 602 -36.87 21.58 0.02
C GLN A 602 -36.16 21.19 -1.28
N TYR A 603 -34.89 21.55 -1.41
CA TYR A 603 -34.07 21.30 -2.59
C TYR A 603 -32.75 20.61 -2.21
N PRO A 604 -32.81 19.40 -1.63
CA PRO A 604 -31.60 18.66 -1.26
C PRO A 604 -30.84 18.26 -2.53
N ILE A 605 -29.53 18.04 -2.40
CA ILE A 605 -28.60 17.72 -3.50
C ILE A 605 -29.15 16.58 -4.38
N LYS A 606 -29.61 15.47 -3.76
CA LYS A 606 -30.21 14.31 -4.46
C LYS A 606 -31.39 14.65 -5.37
N SER A 607 -32.12 15.71 -5.05
CA SER A 607 -33.30 16.14 -5.81
C SER A 607 -32.96 16.96 -7.04
N MET A 608 -31.72 17.48 -7.15
CA MET A 608 -31.32 18.37 -8.24
C MET A 608 -31.22 17.61 -9.56
N THR A 609 -31.89 18.15 -10.58
CA THR A 609 -31.91 17.63 -11.96
C THR A 609 -32.05 18.80 -12.92
N LYS A 610 -31.55 18.66 -14.16
CA LYS A 610 -31.64 19.70 -15.22
C LYS A 610 -33.04 20.28 -15.37
N THR A 611 -34.06 19.41 -15.37
CA THR A 611 -35.48 19.79 -15.49
C THR A 611 -36.03 20.63 -14.34
N LYS A 612 -35.37 20.64 -13.18
CA LYS A 612 -35.82 21.40 -11.99
C LYS A 612 -35.09 22.73 -11.83
N VAL A 613 -33.95 22.93 -12.48
CA VAL A 613 -33.07 24.11 -12.34
C VAL A 613 -33.87 25.41 -12.44
N LYS A 614 -34.64 25.61 -13.52
CA LYS A 614 -35.44 26.85 -13.72
C LYS A 614 -36.45 27.08 -12.60
N ARG A 615 -37.19 26.03 -12.22
CA ARG A 615 -38.22 26.13 -11.19
C ARG A 615 -37.61 26.46 -9.83
N ILE A 616 -36.55 25.77 -9.44
CA ILE A 616 -35.84 26.01 -8.17
C ILE A 616 -35.32 27.45 -8.15
N THR A 617 -34.68 27.89 -9.24
CA THR A 617 -34.16 29.25 -9.35
C THR A 617 -35.25 30.31 -9.12
N GLN A 618 -36.39 30.18 -9.79
CA GLN A 618 -37.52 31.10 -9.62
C GLN A 618 -38.03 31.12 -8.17
N GLU A 619 -38.24 29.95 -7.58
CA GLU A 619 -38.78 29.81 -6.22
C GLU A 619 -37.81 30.37 -5.16
N VAL A 620 -36.49 30.25 -5.35
CA VAL A 620 -35.48 30.74 -4.42
C VAL A 620 -35.27 32.25 -4.58
N ILE A 621 -35.23 32.79 -5.81
CA ILE A 621 -35.18 34.25 -6.04
C ILE A 621 -36.41 34.95 -5.45
N ASP A 622 -37.60 34.37 -5.63
CA ASP A 622 -38.83 34.91 -5.05
C ASP A 622 -38.75 34.98 -3.52
N LYS A 623 -38.15 33.96 -2.88
CA LYS A 623 -37.91 33.97 -1.43
C LYS A 623 -36.90 35.04 -1.02
N ASP A 624 -35.79 35.20 -1.73
CA ASP A 624 -34.82 36.28 -1.48
C ASP A 624 -35.50 37.66 -1.57
N VAL A 625 -36.30 37.91 -2.60
CA VAL A 625 -37.08 39.16 -2.74
C VAL A 625 -38.05 39.37 -1.56
N VAL A 626 -38.74 38.32 -1.11
CA VAL A 626 -39.64 38.40 0.05
C VAL A 626 -38.87 38.78 1.30
N TYR A 627 -37.77 38.08 1.61
CA TYR A 627 -36.96 38.35 2.81
C TYR A 627 -36.30 39.72 2.76
N SER A 628 -35.82 40.15 1.61
CA SER A 628 -35.28 41.49 1.40
C SER A 628 -36.29 42.59 1.76
N ARG A 629 -37.55 42.43 1.34
CA ARG A 629 -38.64 43.36 1.67
C ARG A 629 -39.01 43.32 3.15
N GLU A 630 -38.95 42.15 3.78
CA GLU A 630 -39.20 42.01 5.22
C GLU A 630 -38.10 42.68 6.06
N SER A 631 -36.82 42.47 5.70
CA SER A 631 -35.69 43.13 6.35
C SER A 631 -35.73 44.65 6.16
N ALA A 632 -36.04 45.12 4.94
CA ALA A 632 -36.21 46.56 4.67
C ALA A 632 -37.31 47.18 5.55
N LYS A 633 -38.41 46.46 5.80
CA LYS A 633 -39.47 46.90 6.74
C LYS A 633 -39.01 46.94 8.19
N LYS A 634 -38.05 46.08 8.57
CA LYS A 634 -37.44 46.05 9.92
C LYS A 634 -36.32 47.09 10.09
N GLY A 635 -36.07 47.94 9.10
CA GLY A 635 -35.13 49.06 9.20
C GLY A 635 -33.74 48.80 8.58
N SER A 636 -33.51 47.65 7.93
CA SER A 636 -32.27 47.42 7.18
C SER A 636 -32.25 48.27 5.91
N ASN A 637 -31.11 48.86 5.57
CA ASN A 637 -30.95 49.73 4.40
C ASN A 637 -30.77 48.95 3.08
N ILE A 638 -31.63 47.93 2.85
CA ILE A 638 -31.60 47.06 1.68
C ILE A 638 -32.49 47.66 0.58
N ASN A 639 -31.87 48.18 -0.48
CA ASN A 639 -32.55 48.79 -1.63
C ASN A 639 -32.76 47.81 -2.82
N SER A 640 -32.30 46.55 -2.70
CA SER A 640 -32.36 45.49 -3.72
C SER A 640 -32.73 44.14 -3.10
N THR A 641 -32.40 43.02 -3.76
CA THR A 641 -32.34 41.71 -3.09
C THR A 641 -31.19 41.66 -2.09
N MET A 642 -31.31 40.78 -1.08
CA MET A 642 -30.37 40.61 0.03
C MET A 642 -29.07 39.99 -0.48
N TYR A 643 -29.15 39.09 -1.44
CA TYR A 643 -28.03 38.41 -2.09
C TYR A 643 -27.96 38.80 -3.57
N LYS A 644 -27.81 40.11 -3.82
CA LYS A 644 -27.83 40.71 -5.16
C LYS A 644 -26.69 40.18 -6.03
N GLU A 645 -25.50 40.00 -5.46
CA GLU A 645 -24.32 39.46 -6.11
C GLU A 645 -24.60 38.08 -6.75
N VAL A 646 -25.19 37.16 -5.99
CA VAL A 646 -25.58 35.83 -6.49
C VAL A 646 -26.74 35.93 -7.49
N THR A 647 -27.79 36.71 -7.17
CA THR A 647 -28.96 36.85 -8.04
C THR A 647 -28.61 37.42 -9.42
N ASN A 648 -27.74 38.43 -9.46
CA ASN A 648 -27.25 39.01 -10.71
C ASN A 648 -26.44 37.99 -11.51
N GLY A 649 -25.51 37.28 -10.86
CA GLY A 649 -24.72 36.23 -11.51
C GLY A 649 -25.60 35.12 -12.12
N ILE A 650 -26.67 34.72 -11.43
CA ILE A 650 -27.65 33.74 -11.97
C ILE A 650 -28.30 34.28 -13.23
N VAL A 651 -28.79 35.53 -13.20
CA VAL A 651 -29.47 36.16 -14.35
C VAL A 651 -28.52 36.29 -15.54
N GLU A 652 -27.26 36.68 -15.30
CA GLU A 652 -26.22 36.77 -16.32
C GLU A 652 -25.93 35.40 -16.94
N THR A 653 -25.73 34.39 -16.10
CA THR A 653 -25.44 33.02 -16.54
C THR A 653 -26.60 32.40 -17.35
N MET A 654 -27.84 32.59 -16.88
CA MET A 654 -29.03 32.11 -17.59
C MET A 654 -29.32 32.86 -18.88
N ALA A 655 -28.89 34.13 -18.98
CA ALA A 655 -28.98 34.89 -20.22
C ALA A 655 -27.95 34.41 -21.26
N GLU A 656 -26.79 33.95 -20.82
CA GLU A 656 -25.75 33.36 -21.69
C GLU A 656 -26.17 31.99 -22.23
N LYS A 657 -26.62 31.07 -21.37
CA LYS A 657 -27.11 29.74 -21.77
C LYS A 657 -28.34 29.32 -20.99
N ASP A 658 -29.45 29.16 -21.70
CA ASP A 658 -30.73 28.75 -21.10
C ASP A 658 -30.64 27.34 -20.47
N PRO A 659 -31.10 27.14 -19.22
CA PRO A 659 -31.06 25.83 -18.55
C PRO A 659 -31.73 24.66 -19.28
N ASP A 660 -32.68 24.90 -20.20
CA ASP A 660 -33.34 23.85 -20.98
C ASP A 660 -32.41 23.24 -22.05
N VAL A 661 -31.28 23.90 -22.36
CA VAL A 661 -30.29 23.43 -23.35
C VAL A 661 -28.94 23.08 -22.72
N TRP A 662 -28.90 22.91 -21.39
CA TRP A 662 -27.69 22.48 -20.69
C TRP A 662 -27.32 21.02 -21.01
N GLU A 663 -26.07 20.80 -21.38
CA GLU A 663 -25.51 19.48 -21.72
C GLU A 663 -24.77 18.81 -20.55
N ILE A 664 -24.57 19.53 -19.43
CA ILE A 664 -23.96 19.07 -18.18
C ILE A 664 -24.52 17.72 -17.73
N SER A 665 -23.63 16.86 -17.23
CA SER A 665 -24.03 15.59 -16.64
C SER A 665 -24.85 15.85 -15.36
N THR A 666 -25.63 14.85 -14.94
CA THR A 666 -26.40 15.00 -13.69
C THR A 666 -25.46 15.09 -12.48
N ASP A 667 -24.32 14.41 -12.54
CA ASP A 667 -23.34 14.40 -11.45
C ASP A 667 -22.60 15.73 -11.37
N ASP A 668 -22.08 16.26 -12.49
CA ASP A 668 -21.51 17.61 -12.52
C ASP A 668 -22.50 18.65 -11.97
N LEU A 669 -23.76 18.61 -12.43
CA LEU A 669 -24.80 19.53 -11.95
C LEU A 669 -24.96 19.45 -10.43
N ARG A 670 -24.98 18.24 -9.87
CA ARG A 670 -25.17 18.00 -8.44
C ARG A 670 -23.94 18.41 -7.64
N PHE A 671 -22.74 18.12 -8.13
CA PHE A 671 -21.49 18.47 -7.47
C PHE A 671 -21.33 19.99 -7.33
N TYR A 672 -21.47 20.75 -8.43
CA TYR A 672 -21.35 22.22 -8.35
C TYR A 672 -22.52 22.85 -7.60
N TYR A 673 -23.72 22.28 -7.68
CA TYR A 673 -24.82 22.72 -6.83
C TYR A 673 -24.51 22.51 -5.34
N ALA A 674 -23.96 21.34 -4.96
CA ALA A 674 -23.56 21.05 -3.58
C ALA A 674 -22.45 22.01 -3.11
N LEU A 675 -21.43 22.22 -3.93
CA LEU A 675 -20.37 23.21 -3.68
C LEU A 675 -20.95 24.61 -3.44
N GLY A 676 -21.93 25.01 -4.27
CA GLY A 676 -22.66 26.25 -4.11
C GLY A 676 -23.41 26.32 -2.78
N VAL A 677 -24.17 25.28 -2.43
CA VAL A 677 -24.89 25.23 -1.14
C VAL A 677 -23.93 25.42 0.03
N THR A 678 -22.80 24.70 0.04
CA THR A 678 -21.76 24.83 1.07
C THR A 678 -21.17 26.24 1.11
N TYR A 679 -20.82 26.82 -0.05
CA TYR A 679 -20.36 28.22 -0.13
C TYR A 679 -21.37 29.18 0.53
N GLY A 680 -22.65 29.03 0.16
CA GLY A 680 -23.71 29.92 0.61
C GLY A 680 -24.04 29.79 2.10
N MET A 681 -23.81 28.60 2.67
CA MET A 681 -23.96 28.35 4.11
C MET A 681 -22.78 28.93 4.90
N ASN A 682 -21.55 28.79 4.36
CA ASN A 682 -20.35 29.11 5.09
C ASN A 682 -19.92 30.58 4.98
N ASP A 683 -20.06 31.27 3.83
CA ASP A 683 -19.63 32.66 3.65
C ASP A 683 -20.58 33.66 4.33
N ARG A 684 -20.33 33.95 5.62
CA ARG A 684 -21.15 34.82 6.48
C ARG A 684 -20.30 35.89 7.17
N SER A 685 -20.94 36.94 7.68
CA SER A 685 -20.22 38.01 8.41
C SER A 685 -19.94 37.56 9.84
N THR A 686 -18.70 37.71 10.31
CA THR A 686 -18.29 37.38 11.69
C THR A 686 -18.87 38.36 12.71
N ASN A 687 -19.23 39.57 12.30
CA ASN A 687 -19.83 40.59 13.17
C ASN A 687 -21.30 40.31 13.53
N GLN A 688 -22.01 39.44 12.81
CA GLN A 688 -23.38 39.04 13.16
C GLN A 688 -23.45 38.00 14.29
N ASP A 689 -22.37 37.25 14.53
CA ASP A 689 -22.31 36.25 15.60
C ASP A 689 -22.12 36.88 17.00
N ALA A 690 -21.48 38.05 17.08
CA ALA A 690 -21.24 38.77 18.34
C ALA A 690 -22.50 39.42 18.94
N GLU A 691 -23.55 39.67 18.15
CA GLU A 691 -24.84 40.17 18.68
C GLU A 691 -25.72 39.05 19.28
N ASN A 692 -25.39 37.77 19.03
CA ASN A 692 -26.16 36.62 19.54
C ASN A 692 -25.77 36.20 20.97
N SER A 693 -24.67 36.70 21.55
CA SER A 693 -24.24 36.32 22.91
C SER A 693 -24.83 37.19 24.04
N ASP A 694 -25.45 38.33 23.73
CA ASP A 694 -25.92 39.30 24.73
C ASP A 694 -27.44 39.27 24.98
N ALA A 695 -28.18 38.35 24.35
CA ALA A 695 -29.64 38.27 24.50
C ALA A 695 -30.14 37.38 25.67
N ASP A 696 -29.26 36.70 26.41
CA ASP A 696 -29.64 35.72 27.45
C ASP A 696 -29.32 36.16 28.90
N THR A 697 -29.10 37.46 29.12
CA THR A 697 -28.88 38.02 30.48
C THR A 697 -29.78 39.21 30.78
N ASP A 698 -31.11 39.05 30.73
CA ASP A 698 -32.00 39.86 31.56
C ASP A 698 -33.39 39.21 31.75
N ASP A 699 -33.49 38.22 32.64
CA ASP A 699 -34.70 38.03 33.47
C ASP A 699 -34.49 36.89 34.48
N THR A 700 -33.92 37.21 35.65
CA THR A 700 -34.26 36.55 36.93
C THR A 700 -33.92 37.50 38.08
N ILE A 701 -34.81 38.46 38.30
CA ILE A 701 -34.94 39.07 39.63
C ILE A 701 -35.64 38.04 40.52
N ASP A 702 -34.87 37.26 41.26
CA ASP A 702 -35.39 36.43 42.35
C ASP A 702 -35.41 37.27 43.63
N THR A 703 -36.61 37.70 44.02
CA THR A 703 -36.90 38.27 45.33
C THR A 703 -36.90 37.19 46.41
N ASN A 704 -36.06 37.39 47.42
CA ASN A 704 -36.06 36.67 48.71
C ASN A 704 -37.45 36.50 49.34
N GLU A 705 -37.87 35.26 49.61
CA GLU A 705 -38.26 34.74 50.95
C GLU A 705 -38.42 33.21 50.97
#